data_AF-A0A6I6S7E3-F1
#
_entry.id   AF-A0A6I6S7E3-F1
#
_cell.length_a   1.000
_cell.length_b   1.000
_cell.length_c   1.000
_cell.angle_alpha   90.00
_cell.angle_beta   90.00
_cell.angle_gamma   90.00
#
_symmetry.space_group_name_H-M   'P 1'
#
loop_
_entity.id
_entity.type
_entity.pdbx_description
1 polymer ?
#
loop_
_entity_poly.entity_id
_entity_poly.type
_entity_poly.pdbx_seq_one_letter_code
_entity_poly.pdbx_strand_id
1 'polypeptide(L)'
;MTTPDHDRAVTDPIGLATDLIMRVEKELGPETIRAVVTTVGGGRAKSRMLAAALARRPAVLNDGRSPAPRAVGDLLIALRMAGAQATSSPVCAECGKHLRTLQRRGQDWYCGVCGPTAFEPCAGCGNTRRVSTRDRAGRARCVRCRDIDGREPVAVIHGVIAGLDPHADLDVVADVVRRSAQRPANQQKIAWALEADSSLLTGNGHLAPFPVILRLIDRLIDAGVAGITRPACPRCHRTVRISKPLDGQRVCRNCIAKSRIEECSRCGTRREPATRDDHGRPLCPNCLANDPANLETCISCGRRKVVSTRTPNGPLCPSCPSLRTTTCSICRQEKPCGISRTTGRPWCPDCQRRSAPCSACGNAAPIVSGTLDQPVCAACTPSEIWHICPTCTDPDYPHPGQCARCLINRRLNELLGPPSEVLHPGLEALRNNIATTEHPITARRWLNKPSVSPVLADLAAGRRALTHEALDELPDSPPLAHLRQVLVSVGALPQRDEYMARLERLLTGLLTSRQDPEHRKILHRYAIWHLVRRLRRRNAGKPLTPQQFISARQRTRAAIAFLSWLAAAELTLETCQQADLERWLTDDSATHRYHAGHFIRWARTNKLTAVHVPAIRWNGPTQPLDDEHRWHIARRLLHDDALKPEDRLAGLLLLLYIQGPAAISRLTTEDVEVGAQEVRLHLGQAPIHLPEPVAALARHVAANRKGHATIGALAPSPWLFPGGQPGRPISTTQLTNRLNQLGIRPNQDRSTALFQLATELPAALLARTLGLHIDVAVAWQRLSAGDWAAYAADVSQRGTS
;
A
#
# COMPACT_ATOMS: atom_id res chain seq x y z
N MET A 1 19.70 14.87 -33.21
CA MET A 1 20.45 14.70 -31.95
C MET A 1 21.73 14.01 -32.32
N THR A 2 22.88 14.61 -32.02
CA THR A 2 24.19 14.00 -32.32
C THR A 2 24.50 12.91 -31.28
N THR A 3 25.28 11.89 -31.65
CA THR A 3 25.72 10.82 -30.73
C THR A 3 26.39 11.35 -29.44
N PRO A 4 27.25 12.39 -29.50
CA PRO A 4 27.85 13.00 -28.30
C PRO A 4 26.83 13.62 -27.34
N ASP A 5 25.78 14.27 -27.87
CA ASP A 5 24.74 14.86 -27.02
C ASP A 5 23.86 13.78 -26.36
N HIS A 6 23.69 12.63 -27.00
CA HIS A 6 23.01 11.48 -26.40
C HIS A 6 23.80 10.91 -25.21
N ASP A 7 25.09 10.71 -25.40
CA ASP A 7 25.98 10.16 -24.35
C ASP A 7 26.15 11.14 -23.19
N ARG A 8 26.21 12.45 -23.47
CA ARG A 8 26.19 13.50 -22.44
C ARG A 8 24.86 13.57 -21.71
N ALA A 9 23.73 13.38 -22.39
CA ALA A 9 22.43 13.33 -21.73
C ALA A 9 22.34 12.16 -20.74
N VAL A 10 23.12 11.10 -20.92
CA VAL A 10 23.20 9.95 -20.00
C VAL A 10 24.22 10.18 -18.89
N THR A 11 25.39 10.73 -19.21
CA THR A 11 26.52 10.87 -18.27
C THR A 11 26.41 12.14 -17.40
N ASP A 12 26.09 13.28 -18.00
CA ASP A 12 25.91 14.59 -17.34
C ASP A 12 24.69 15.35 -17.89
N PRO A 13 23.46 14.91 -17.54
CA PRO A 13 22.24 15.56 -18.01
C PRO A 13 22.08 17.01 -17.54
N ILE A 14 22.60 17.34 -16.35
CA ILE A 14 22.51 18.70 -15.82
C ILE A 14 23.48 19.61 -16.59
N GLY A 15 24.75 19.21 -16.75
CA GLY A 15 25.72 20.00 -17.50
C GLY A 15 25.33 20.15 -18.97
N LEU A 16 24.84 19.09 -19.63
CA LEU A 16 24.37 19.22 -21.01
C LEU A 16 23.22 20.24 -21.12
N ALA A 17 22.23 20.17 -20.23
CA ALA A 17 21.12 21.13 -20.24
C ALA A 17 21.61 22.56 -19.94
N THR A 18 22.52 22.74 -18.98
CA THR A 18 23.15 24.04 -18.68
C THR A 18 23.88 24.60 -19.90
N ASP A 19 24.71 23.80 -20.58
CA ASP A 19 25.45 24.22 -21.78
C ASP A 19 24.50 24.64 -22.90
N LEU A 20 23.45 23.85 -23.13
CA LEU A 20 22.45 24.16 -24.17
C LEU A 20 21.71 25.47 -23.86
N ILE A 21 21.43 25.76 -22.59
CA ILE A 21 20.83 27.04 -22.17
C ILE A 21 21.83 28.19 -22.33
N MET A 22 23.09 28.01 -21.93
CA MET A 22 24.15 29.03 -22.05
C MET A 22 24.49 29.40 -23.50
N ARG A 23 24.15 28.56 -24.48
CA ARG A 23 24.27 28.92 -25.91
C ARG A 23 23.28 30.01 -26.29
N VAL A 24 22.14 30.10 -25.60
CA VAL A 24 21.05 31.05 -25.85
C VAL A 24 21.11 32.20 -24.84
N GLU A 25 21.23 31.89 -23.57
CA GLU A 25 21.19 32.85 -22.47
C GLU A 25 22.60 33.23 -22.02
N LYS A 26 22.94 34.51 -22.16
CA LYS A 26 24.26 35.06 -21.82
C LYS A 26 24.25 35.91 -20.54
N GLU A 27 23.10 36.43 -20.16
CA GLU A 27 22.97 37.35 -19.02
C GLU A 27 22.87 36.62 -17.67
N LEU A 28 22.39 35.38 -17.68
CA LEU A 28 22.36 34.56 -16.47
C LEU A 28 23.68 33.83 -16.25
N GLY A 29 24.21 33.97 -15.04
CA GLY A 29 25.39 33.22 -14.61
C GLY A 29 25.18 31.70 -14.67
N PRO A 30 26.23 30.93 -15.01
CA PRO A 30 26.17 29.48 -15.17
C PRO A 30 25.69 28.74 -13.92
N GLU A 31 26.05 29.22 -12.73
CA GLU A 31 25.61 28.64 -11.46
C GLU A 31 24.10 28.78 -11.23
N THR A 32 23.53 29.94 -11.59
CA THR A 32 22.08 30.19 -11.50
C THR A 32 21.32 29.27 -12.46
N ILE A 33 21.80 29.14 -13.71
CA ILE A 33 21.21 28.22 -14.69
C ILE A 33 21.26 26.78 -14.17
N ARG A 34 22.42 26.35 -13.64
CA ARG A 34 22.62 25.00 -13.09
C ARG A 34 21.69 24.72 -11.90
N ALA A 35 21.49 25.70 -11.01
CA ALA A 35 20.57 25.58 -9.88
C ALA A 35 19.10 25.44 -10.35
N VAL A 36 18.69 26.20 -11.36
CA VAL A 36 17.35 26.11 -11.96
C VAL A 36 17.14 24.74 -12.60
N VAL A 37 18.07 24.27 -13.43
CA VAL A 37 17.99 22.94 -14.08
C VAL A 37 17.94 21.82 -13.03
N THR A 38 18.74 21.92 -11.97
CA THR A 38 18.76 20.93 -10.88
C THR A 38 17.42 20.89 -10.14
N THR A 39 16.84 22.06 -9.86
CA THR A 39 15.54 22.18 -9.16
C THR A 39 14.40 21.61 -10.01
N VAL A 40 14.35 21.95 -11.29
CA VAL A 40 13.30 21.48 -12.22
C VAL A 40 13.47 19.99 -12.53
N GLY A 41 14.71 19.53 -12.69
CA GLY A 41 15.04 18.12 -12.93
C GLY A 41 14.73 17.24 -11.72
N GLY A 42 15.06 17.68 -10.50
CA GLY A 42 14.84 16.95 -9.25
C GLY A 42 15.66 15.66 -9.14
N GLY A 43 15.30 14.64 -9.95
CA GLY A 43 15.96 13.33 -10.00
C GLY A 43 16.52 13.00 -11.39
N ARG A 44 17.51 12.09 -11.44
CA ARG A 44 18.29 11.80 -12.65
C ARG A 44 17.44 11.45 -13.87
N ALA A 45 16.41 10.62 -13.71
CA ALA A 45 15.53 10.24 -14.83
C ALA A 45 14.85 11.45 -15.48
N LYS A 46 14.33 12.39 -14.68
CA LYS A 46 13.67 13.60 -15.19
C LYS A 46 14.70 14.58 -15.77
N SER A 47 15.89 14.70 -15.18
CA SER A 47 17.00 15.48 -15.74
C SER A 47 17.47 14.95 -17.10
N ARG A 48 17.57 13.63 -17.27
CA ARG A 48 17.90 12.99 -18.56
C ARG A 48 16.84 13.27 -19.61
N MET A 49 15.57 13.08 -19.26
CA MET A 49 14.46 13.37 -20.16
C MET A 49 14.44 14.85 -20.58
N LEU A 50 14.73 15.77 -19.65
CA LEU A 50 14.85 17.20 -19.92
C LEU A 50 16.01 17.49 -20.88
N ALA A 51 17.21 16.98 -20.58
CA ALA A 51 18.41 17.19 -21.39
C ALA A 51 18.25 16.59 -22.80
N ALA A 52 17.72 15.38 -22.92
CA ALA A 52 17.45 14.74 -24.20
C ALA A 52 16.40 15.50 -25.03
N ALA A 53 15.37 16.05 -24.38
CA ALA A 53 14.37 16.87 -25.06
C ALA A 53 14.96 18.18 -25.59
N LEU A 54 15.80 18.86 -24.79
CA LEU A 54 16.51 20.08 -25.23
C LEU A 54 17.51 19.77 -26.34
N ALA A 55 18.28 18.69 -26.25
CA ALA A 55 19.23 18.28 -27.28
C ALA A 55 18.54 17.90 -28.60
N ARG A 56 17.33 17.31 -28.53
CA ARG A 56 16.54 16.95 -29.71
C ARG A 56 15.96 18.19 -30.40
N ARG A 57 15.55 19.21 -29.64
CA ARG A 57 15.01 20.48 -30.18
C ARG A 57 15.47 21.68 -29.34
N PRO A 58 16.69 22.20 -29.56
CA PRO A 58 17.20 23.36 -28.81
C PRO A 58 16.40 24.64 -29.06
N ALA A 59 15.78 24.77 -30.25
CA ALA A 59 14.97 25.91 -30.65
C ALA A 59 13.83 26.24 -29.67
N VAL A 60 13.38 25.28 -28.85
CA VAL A 60 12.36 25.50 -27.81
C VAL A 60 12.78 26.54 -26.77
N LEU A 61 14.08 26.75 -26.57
CA LEU A 61 14.62 27.79 -25.68
C LEU A 61 14.37 29.20 -26.24
N ASN A 62 14.29 29.34 -27.58
CA ASN A 62 14.07 30.61 -28.26
C ASN A 62 12.59 30.84 -28.59
N ASP A 63 11.88 29.81 -29.05
CA ASP A 63 10.50 29.95 -29.52
C ASP A 63 9.46 29.69 -28.41
N GLY A 64 9.82 28.95 -27.35
CA GLY A 64 8.91 28.54 -26.27
C GLY A 64 7.76 27.63 -26.73
N ARG A 65 7.78 27.10 -27.95
CA ARG A 65 6.67 26.38 -28.58
C ARG A 65 6.70 24.89 -28.26
N SER A 66 5.56 24.35 -27.88
CA SER A 66 5.33 22.89 -27.88
C SER A 66 5.21 22.35 -29.33
N PRO A 67 5.29 21.04 -29.59
CA PRO A 67 5.27 19.90 -28.65
C PRO A 67 6.57 19.72 -27.88
N ALA A 68 6.50 19.60 -26.55
CA ALA A 68 7.63 19.27 -25.69
C ALA A 68 7.18 18.75 -24.30
N PRO A 69 8.02 17.96 -23.60
CA PRO A 69 7.69 17.46 -22.27
C PRO A 69 7.41 18.59 -21.29
N ARG A 70 6.48 18.38 -20.35
CA ARG A 70 6.13 19.37 -19.31
C ARG A 70 7.36 19.92 -18.56
N ALA A 71 8.36 19.08 -18.33
CA ALA A 71 9.60 19.49 -17.67
C ALA A 71 10.33 20.63 -18.40
N VAL A 72 10.27 20.67 -19.75
CA VAL A 72 10.87 21.77 -20.55
C VAL A 72 10.07 23.06 -20.33
N GLY A 73 8.74 22.99 -20.32
CA GLY A 73 7.91 24.16 -20.05
C GLY A 73 8.09 24.71 -18.62
N ASP A 74 8.20 23.82 -17.63
CA ASP A 74 8.52 24.19 -16.25
C ASP A 74 9.93 24.83 -16.16
N LEU A 75 10.90 24.34 -16.94
CA LEU A 75 12.24 24.92 -17.04
C LEU A 75 12.23 26.34 -17.59
N LEU A 76 11.55 26.59 -18.71
CA LEU A 76 11.46 27.93 -19.31
C LEU A 76 10.81 28.95 -18.36
N ILE A 77 9.78 28.54 -17.61
CA ILE A 77 9.18 29.39 -16.57
C ILE A 77 10.19 29.71 -15.47
N ALA A 78 10.91 28.70 -14.98
CA ALA A 78 11.87 28.87 -13.91
C ALA A 78 13.08 29.74 -14.33
N LEU A 79 13.57 29.60 -15.57
CA LEU A 79 14.61 30.47 -16.12
C LEU A 79 14.15 31.93 -16.18
N ARG A 80 12.92 32.17 -16.65
CA ARG A 80 12.34 33.53 -16.71
C ARG A 80 12.13 34.13 -15.33
N MET A 81 11.71 33.34 -14.35
CA MET A 81 11.63 33.78 -12.96
C MET A 81 13.00 34.09 -12.34
N ALA A 82 14.06 33.40 -12.81
CA ALA A 82 15.43 33.67 -12.40
C ALA A 82 16.05 34.90 -13.10
N GLY A 83 15.36 35.52 -14.07
CA GLY A 83 15.82 36.73 -14.76
C GLY A 83 16.33 36.53 -16.19
N ALA A 84 16.12 35.35 -16.79
CA ALA A 84 16.57 35.06 -18.15
C ALA A 84 15.93 36.03 -19.18
N GLN A 85 16.75 36.65 -20.03
CA GLN A 85 16.29 37.64 -21.01
C GLN A 85 16.12 37.05 -22.41
N ALA A 86 17.08 36.22 -22.85
CA ALA A 86 17.13 35.65 -24.19
C ALA A 86 16.30 34.35 -24.32
N THR A 87 16.08 33.63 -23.21
CA THR A 87 15.17 32.47 -23.23
C THR A 87 13.70 32.89 -23.27
N SER A 88 12.91 32.23 -24.11
CA SER A 88 11.48 32.49 -24.22
C SER A 88 10.70 31.81 -23.09
N SER A 89 9.66 32.50 -22.60
CA SER A 89 8.63 31.83 -21.80
C SER A 89 7.88 30.82 -22.68
N PRO A 90 7.38 29.69 -22.13
CA PRO A 90 6.54 28.78 -22.92
C PRO A 90 5.40 29.57 -23.56
N VAL A 91 5.02 29.26 -24.79
CA VAL A 91 3.90 29.92 -25.47
C VAL A 91 2.71 28.98 -25.59
N CYS A 92 1.52 29.57 -25.56
CA CYS A 92 0.29 28.86 -25.84
C CYS A 92 0.29 28.38 -27.30
N ALA A 93 0.08 27.08 -27.52
CA ALA A 93 0.01 26.48 -28.85
C ALA A 93 -1.15 27.05 -29.70
N GLU A 94 -2.18 27.61 -29.07
CA GLU A 94 -3.35 28.16 -29.76
C GLU A 94 -3.26 29.67 -29.97
N CYS A 95 -3.04 30.45 -28.91
CA CYS A 95 -3.09 31.92 -28.98
C CYS A 95 -1.72 32.62 -28.94
N GLY A 96 -0.61 31.87 -28.92
CA GLY A 96 0.76 32.42 -28.88
C GLY A 96 1.15 33.12 -27.57
N LYS A 97 0.25 33.23 -26.59
CA LYS A 97 0.50 33.92 -25.32
C LYS A 97 1.66 33.29 -24.54
N HIS A 98 2.61 34.11 -24.07
CA HIS A 98 3.64 33.71 -23.11
C HIS A 98 3.03 33.28 -21.76
N LEU A 99 3.49 32.15 -21.26
CA LEU A 99 2.92 31.43 -20.12
C LEU A 99 3.79 31.59 -18.88
N ARG A 100 3.19 32.06 -17.79
CA ARG A 100 3.77 31.95 -16.43
C ARG A 100 3.39 30.65 -15.73
N THR A 101 2.32 30.01 -16.20
CA THR A 101 1.87 28.66 -15.81
C THR A 101 1.28 27.99 -17.05
N LEU A 102 1.42 26.67 -17.16
CA LEU A 102 0.99 25.93 -18.34
C LEU A 102 0.02 24.78 -18.02
N GLN A 103 -1.00 24.66 -18.85
CA GLN A 103 -1.84 23.47 -18.98
C GLN A 103 -1.29 22.59 -20.11
N ARG A 104 -1.56 21.28 -20.07
CA ARG A 104 -1.04 20.34 -21.08
C ARG A 104 -2.14 19.45 -21.63
N ARG A 105 -2.20 19.32 -22.96
CA ARG A 105 -3.00 18.34 -23.69
C ARG A 105 -2.06 17.63 -24.66
N GLY A 106 -1.87 16.32 -24.48
CA GLY A 106 -0.82 15.60 -25.22
C GLY A 106 0.56 16.18 -24.90
N GLN A 107 1.37 16.51 -25.91
CA GLN A 107 2.65 17.19 -25.74
C GLN A 107 2.56 18.73 -25.85
N ASP A 108 1.35 19.27 -26.05
CA ASP A 108 1.15 20.69 -26.29
C ASP A 108 0.84 21.50 -25.03
N TRP A 109 1.33 22.74 -25.01
CA TRP A 109 1.19 23.66 -23.90
C TRP A 109 0.15 24.72 -24.20
N TYR A 110 -0.73 24.96 -23.25
CA TYR A 110 -1.80 25.92 -23.40
C TYR A 110 -1.84 26.86 -22.19
N CYS A 111 -2.21 28.12 -22.43
CA CYS A 111 -2.48 29.03 -21.33
C CYS A 111 -3.71 28.56 -20.54
N GLY A 112 -3.92 29.11 -19.35
CA GLY A 112 -5.16 28.88 -18.61
C GLY A 112 -6.43 29.30 -19.37
N VAL A 113 -6.32 30.00 -20.52
CA VAL A 113 -7.43 30.35 -21.41
C VAL A 113 -7.72 29.25 -22.44
N CYS A 114 -6.73 28.92 -23.26
CA CYS A 114 -6.83 27.92 -24.33
C CYS A 114 -6.72 26.47 -23.84
N GLY A 115 -6.17 26.26 -22.64
CA GLY A 115 -6.08 24.96 -21.99
C GLY A 115 -7.46 24.43 -21.65
N PRO A 116 -7.59 23.14 -21.26
CA PRO A 116 -8.80 22.34 -21.38
C PRO A 116 -9.99 22.96 -20.66
N THR A 117 -10.65 23.85 -21.38
CA THR A 117 -11.96 24.41 -21.15
C THR A 117 -12.55 24.37 -22.54
N ALA A 118 -13.43 23.40 -22.76
CA ALA A 118 -14.08 23.23 -24.05
C ALA A 118 -14.74 24.56 -24.47
N PHE A 119 -14.75 24.82 -25.77
CA PHE A 119 -15.70 25.76 -26.35
C PHE A 119 -16.98 25.00 -26.55
N GLU A 120 -18.04 25.42 -25.87
CA GLU A 120 -19.35 24.80 -25.94
C GLU A 120 -20.40 25.90 -26.15
N PRO A 121 -21.55 25.58 -26.76
CA PRO A 121 -22.68 26.48 -26.82
C PRO A 121 -23.04 26.97 -25.41
N CYS A 122 -22.98 28.28 -25.19
CA CYS A 122 -23.32 28.84 -23.90
C CYS A 122 -24.83 28.75 -23.68
N ALA A 123 -25.27 28.09 -22.61
CA ALA A 123 -26.69 27.96 -22.27
C ALA A 123 -27.38 29.30 -21.91
N GLY A 124 -26.64 30.40 -21.82
CA GLY A 124 -27.20 31.75 -21.60
C GLY A 124 -27.38 32.55 -22.88
N CYS A 125 -26.42 32.52 -23.79
CA CYS A 125 -26.45 33.33 -25.02
C CYS A 125 -26.45 32.53 -26.31
N GLY A 126 -26.55 31.19 -26.25
CA GLY A 126 -26.54 30.26 -27.38
C GLY A 126 -25.20 30.13 -28.12
N ASN A 127 -24.36 31.15 -28.07
CA ASN A 127 -23.11 31.19 -28.82
C ASN A 127 -22.08 30.18 -28.30
N THR A 128 -21.37 29.52 -29.22
CA THR A 128 -20.18 28.74 -28.91
C THR A 128 -19.11 29.66 -28.33
N ARG A 129 -18.92 29.54 -27.02
CA ARG A 129 -17.99 30.38 -26.27
C ARG A 129 -17.18 29.52 -25.33
N ARG A 130 -16.08 30.09 -24.89
CA ARG A 130 -15.25 29.48 -23.87
C ARG A 130 -16.08 29.25 -22.59
N VAL A 131 -16.10 28.01 -22.11
CA VAL A 131 -16.74 27.64 -20.84
C VAL A 131 -16.01 28.36 -19.70
N SER A 132 -16.65 29.36 -19.09
CA SER A 132 -16.14 30.06 -17.91
C SER A 132 -16.62 29.39 -16.62
N THR A 133 -17.89 28.99 -16.59
CA THR A 133 -18.52 28.22 -15.52
C THR A 133 -19.48 27.22 -16.16
N ARG A 134 -19.99 26.28 -15.36
CA ARG A 134 -21.16 25.49 -15.73
C ARG A 134 -22.29 25.90 -14.79
N ASP A 135 -23.50 26.02 -15.32
CA ASP A 135 -24.70 26.33 -14.55
C ASP A 135 -25.12 25.13 -13.68
N ARG A 136 -26.19 25.30 -12.88
CA ARG A 136 -26.75 24.25 -12.03
C ARG A 136 -27.06 22.94 -12.77
N ALA A 137 -27.42 23.01 -14.05
CA ALA A 137 -27.71 21.85 -14.90
C ALA A 137 -26.46 21.27 -15.59
N GLY A 138 -25.25 21.74 -15.23
CA GLY A 138 -24.00 21.31 -15.83
C GLY A 138 -23.74 21.88 -17.24
N ARG A 139 -24.58 22.79 -17.72
CA ARG A 139 -24.43 23.37 -19.07
C ARG A 139 -23.40 24.48 -19.08
N ALA A 140 -22.70 24.61 -20.20
CA ALA A 140 -21.67 25.61 -20.42
C ALA A 140 -22.19 27.06 -20.25
N ARG A 141 -21.47 27.88 -19.48
CA ARG A 141 -21.73 29.32 -19.36
C ARG A 141 -20.47 30.12 -19.68
N CYS A 142 -20.61 31.12 -20.56
CA CYS A 142 -19.52 32.03 -20.88
C CYS A 142 -19.33 33.07 -19.76
N VAL A 143 -18.21 33.80 -19.78
CA VAL A 143 -17.88 34.78 -18.73
C VAL A 143 -18.93 35.91 -18.60
N ARG A 144 -19.69 36.19 -19.66
CA ARG A 144 -20.75 37.21 -19.71
C ARG A 144 -22.13 36.69 -19.29
N CYS A 145 -22.31 35.37 -19.24
CA CYS A 145 -23.59 34.74 -18.88
C CYS A 145 -23.40 33.89 -17.63
N ARG A 146 -22.74 34.44 -16.61
CA ARG A 146 -22.55 33.73 -15.34
C ARG A 146 -23.91 33.42 -14.75
N ASP A 147 -24.08 32.17 -14.35
CA ASP A 147 -25.23 31.74 -13.57
C ASP A 147 -25.04 32.28 -12.14
N ILE A 148 -25.67 33.42 -11.86
CA ILE A 148 -25.64 34.07 -10.56
C ILE A 148 -26.92 33.65 -9.84
N ASP A 149 -26.79 32.71 -8.91
CA ASP A 149 -27.80 32.49 -7.90
C ASP A 149 -27.77 33.71 -6.97
N GLY A 150 -28.90 34.43 -6.83
CA GLY A 150 -28.98 35.64 -6.01
C GLY A 150 -28.87 35.38 -4.50
N ARG A 151 -28.87 34.11 -4.09
CA ARG A 151 -28.79 33.68 -2.69
C ARG A 151 -27.35 33.60 -2.21
N GLU A 152 -27.10 33.99 -0.98
CA GLU A 152 -25.75 33.89 -0.40
C GLU A 152 -25.34 32.40 -0.23
N PRO A 153 -24.22 31.95 -0.84
CA PRO A 153 -23.84 30.54 -0.80
C PRO A 153 -23.66 29.98 0.60
N VAL A 154 -23.15 30.80 1.54
CA VAL A 154 -22.90 30.39 2.92
C VAL A 154 -24.20 30.12 3.65
N ALA A 155 -25.20 31.01 3.50
CA ALA A 155 -26.54 30.80 4.06
C ALA A 155 -27.19 29.52 3.51
N VAL A 156 -27.05 29.23 2.21
CA VAL A 156 -27.56 27.99 1.60
C VAL A 156 -26.86 26.74 2.18
N ILE A 157 -25.53 26.77 2.29
CA ILE A 157 -24.75 25.66 2.86
C ILE A 157 -25.11 25.47 4.34
N HIS A 158 -25.26 26.56 5.10
CA HIS A 158 -25.70 26.52 6.49
C HIS A 158 -27.09 25.92 6.62
N GLY A 159 -28.06 26.31 5.78
CA GLY A 159 -29.40 25.71 5.78
C GLY A 159 -29.39 24.19 5.58
N VAL A 160 -28.56 23.67 4.67
CA VAL A 160 -28.39 22.22 4.48
C VAL A 160 -27.75 21.57 5.71
N ILE A 161 -26.76 22.23 6.34
CA ILE A 161 -26.09 21.72 7.54
C ILE A 161 -27.02 21.77 8.76
N ALA A 162 -27.83 22.81 8.90
CA ALA A 162 -28.80 22.97 9.98
C ALA A 162 -29.87 21.86 9.96
N GLY A 163 -30.18 21.32 8.77
CA GLY A 163 -31.00 20.12 8.64
C GLY A 163 -30.35 18.83 9.14
N LEU A 164 -29.02 18.79 9.27
CA LEU A 164 -28.26 17.65 9.82
C LEU A 164 -27.87 17.86 11.29
N ASP A 165 -27.57 19.09 11.67
CA ASP A 165 -27.21 19.54 13.02
C ASP A 165 -27.91 20.88 13.30
N PRO A 166 -29.07 20.85 13.98
CA PRO A 166 -29.81 22.07 14.32
C PRO A 166 -29.03 23.07 15.19
N HIS A 167 -27.94 22.62 15.83
CA HIS A 167 -27.09 23.46 16.68
C HIS A 167 -25.85 23.98 15.93
N ALA A 168 -25.73 23.74 14.62
CA ALA A 168 -24.62 24.24 13.84
C ALA A 168 -24.63 25.77 13.75
N ASP A 169 -23.62 26.38 14.39
CA ASP A 169 -23.43 27.82 14.39
C ASP A 169 -23.08 28.35 12.98
N LEU A 170 -23.76 29.44 12.57
CA LEU A 170 -23.61 30.04 11.25
C LEU A 170 -22.19 30.58 11.01
N ASP A 171 -21.56 31.19 12.01
CA ASP A 171 -20.22 31.77 11.89
C ASP A 171 -19.15 30.68 11.79
N VAL A 172 -19.32 29.58 12.53
CA VAL A 172 -18.46 28.39 12.43
C VAL A 172 -18.55 27.79 11.03
N VAL A 173 -19.76 27.59 10.50
CA VAL A 173 -19.97 27.08 9.14
C VAL A 173 -19.39 28.05 8.10
N ALA A 174 -19.59 29.35 8.27
CA ALA A 174 -19.07 30.37 7.37
C ALA A 174 -17.54 30.37 7.31
N ASP A 175 -16.85 30.27 8.45
CA ASP A 175 -15.39 30.13 8.50
C ASP A 175 -14.90 28.85 7.81
N VAL A 176 -15.55 27.70 8.09
CA VAL A 176 -15.21 26.42 7.48
C VAL A 176 -15.39 26.45 5.95
N VAL A 177 -16.47 27.06 5.45
CA VAL A 177 -16.72 27.25 4.01
C VAL A 177 -15.65 28.16 3.39
N ARG A 178 -15.35 29.31 3.99
CA ARG A 178 -14.33 30.26 3.50
C ARG A 178 -12.94 29.62 3.42
N ARG A 179 -12.55 28.86 4.45
CA ARG A 179 -11.28 28.11 4.46
C ARG A 179 -11.26 27.04 3.37
N SER A 180 -12.42 26.42 3.08
CA SER A 180 -12.57 25.33 2.08
C SER A 180 -12.60 25.82 0.64
N ALA A 181 -13.23 26.96 0.40
CA ALA A 181 -13.38 27.59 -0.88
C ALA A 181 -13.27 29.11 -0.74
N GLN A 182 -12.08 29.66 -0.99
CA GLN A 182 -11.85 31.11 -0.92
C GLN A 182 -12.56 31.92 -2.01
N ARG A 183 -12.92 31.29 -3.15
CA ARG A 183 -13.57 31.97 -4.27
C ARG A 183 -15.09 31.81 -4.19
N PRO A 184 -15.90 32.89 -4.30
CA PRO A 184 -17.37 32.82 -4.26
C PRO A 184 -17.96 31.81 -5.25
N ALA A 185 -17.43 31.73 -6.47
CA ALA A 185 -17.88 30.76 -7.47
C ALA A 185 -17.68 29.28 -7.06
N ASN A 186 -16.73 28.99 -6.16
CA ASN A 186 -16.56 27.63 -5.63
C ASN A 186 -17.50 27.37 -4.44
N GLN A 187 -17.80 28.40 -3.65
CA GLN A 187 -18.80 28.33 -2.58
C GLN A 187 -20.19 28.07 -3.18
N GLN A 188 -20.55 28.79 -4.24
CA GLN A 188 -21.80 28.57 -4.98
C GLN A 188 -21.92 27.14 -5.50
N LYS A 189 -20.84 26.58 -6.04
CA LYS A 189 -20.84 25.18 -6.50
C LYS A 189 -21.08 24.21 -5.35
N ILE A 190 -20.45 24.43 -4.20
CA ILE A 190 -20.70 23.63 -3.00
C ILE A 190 -22.17 23.74 -2.62
N ALA A 191 -22.72 24.95 -2.53
CA ALA A 191 -24.13 25.17 -2.22
C ALA A 191 -25.06 24.38 -3.15
N TRP A 192 -24.87 24.48 -4.48
CA TRP A 192 -25.68 23.72 -5.43
C TRP A 192 -25.53 22.21 -5.30
N ALA A 193 -24.30 21.71 -5.06
CA ALA A 193 -24.09 20.28 -4.90
C ALA A 193 -24.74 19.73 -3.63
N LEU A 194 -24.71 20.50 -2.54
CA LEU A 194 -25.32 20.12 -1.27
C LEU A 194 -26.84 20.27 -1.27
N GLU A 195 -27.40 21.28 -1.94
CA GLU A 195 -28.85 21.39 -2.17
C GLU A 195 -29.38 20.25 -3.03
N ALA A 196 -28.62 19.84 -4.06
CA ALA A 196 -29.02 18.73 -4.93
C ALA A 196 -28.89 17.37 -4.24
N ASP A 197 -27.87 17.21 -3.39
CA ASP A 197 -27.62 15.98 -2.65
C ASP A 197 -26.92 16.28 -1.32
N SER A 198 -27.70 16.35 -0.23
CA SER A 198 -27.16 16.53 1.12
C SER A 198 -26.45 15.27 1.63
N SER A 199 -26.69 14.11 1.02
CA SER A 199 -26.06 12.84 1.42
C SER A 199 -24.55 12.82 1.19
N LEU A 200 -24.05 13.76 0.37
CA LEU A 200 -22.62 14.02 0.21
C LEU A 200 -21.91 14.28 1.56
N LEU A 201 -22.60 14.87 2.54
CA LEU A 201 -22.07 15.11 3.88
C LEU A 201 -22.22 13.91 4.84
N THR A 202 -23.13 12.97 4.54
CA THR A 202 -23.52 11.87 5.43
C THR A 202 -23.01 10.50 4.96
N GLY A 203 -21.89 10.48 4.22
CA GLY A 203 -21.18 9.27 3.83
C GLY A 203 -21.09 9.01 2.32
N ASN A 204 -21.94 9.68 1.52
CA ASN A 204 -21.89 9.59 0.05
C ASN A 204 -20.92 10.59 -0.59
N GLY A 205 -20.05 11.24 0.19
CA GLY A 205 -19.03 12.17 -0.33
C GLY A 205 -18.08 11.55 -1.39
N HIS A 206 -18.07 10.23 -1.58
CA HIS A 206 -17.40 9.60 -2.73
C HIS A 206 -18.03 9.96 -4.08
N LEU A 207 -19.29 10.39 -4.13
CA LEU A 207 -19.97 10.92 -5.32
C LEU A 207 -19.67 12.40 -5.56
N ALA A 208 -18.89 13.04 -4.69
CA ALA A 208 -18.63 14.47 -4.76
C ALA A 208 -18.08 14.89 -6.15
N PRO A 209 -18.80 15.77 -6.88
CA PRO A 209 -18.42 16.19 -8.23
C PRO A 209 -17.07 16.91 -8.25
N PHE A 210 -16.66 17.50 -7.13
CA PHE A 210 -15.38 18.16 -6.97
C PHE A 210 -14.73 17.87 -5.62
N PRO A 211 -13.38 17.81 -5.56
CA PRO A 211 -12.65 17.40 -4.35
C PRO A 211 -12.74 18.42 -3.19
N VAL A 212 -13.31 19.62 -3.42
CA VAL A 212 -13.46 20.61 -2.36
C VAL A 212 -14.54 20.22 -1.34
N ILE A 213 -15.59 19.47 -1.71
CA ILE A 213 -16.60 18.97 -0.76
C ILE A 213 -15.95 18.05 0.26
N LEU A 214 -15.00 17.20 -0.14
CA LEU A 214 -14.30 16.31 0.79
C LEU A 214 -13.47 17.09 1.82
N ARG A 215 -12.89 18.22 1.41
CA ARG A 215 -12.18 19.11 2.35
C ARG A 215 -13.14 19.82 3.30
N LEU A 216 -14.34 20.15 2.82
CA LEU A 216 -15.40 20.70 3.64
C LEU A 216 -15.84 19.69 4.70
N ILE A 217 -16.10 18.43 4.32
CA ILE A 217 -16.45 17.33 5.23
C ILE A 217 -15.39 17.17 6.33
N ASP A 218 -14.11 17.06 5.96
CA ASP A 218 -13.03 16.89 6.93
C ASP A 218 -13.03 18.07 7.94
N ARG A 219 -13.24 19.30 7.48
CA ARG A 219 -13.23 20.49 8.34
C ARG A 219 -14.48 20.69 9.19
N LEU A 220 -15.65 20.32 8.69
CA LEU A 220 -16.89 20.35 9.48
C LEU A 220 -16.79 19.36 10.65
N ILE A 221 -16.21 18.19 10.41
CA ILE A 221 -15.93 17.20 11.47
C ILE A 221 -14.92 17.75 12.47
N ASP A 222 -13.82 18.35 11.99
CA ASP A 222 -12.81 18.94 12.87
C ASP A 222 -13.38 20.13 13.68
N ALA A 223 -14.41 20.81 13.17
CA ALA A 223 -15.15 21.86 13.85
C ALA A 223 -16.27 21.35 14.78
N GLY A 224 -16.48 20.03 14.88
CA GLY A 224 -17.45 19.42 15.79
C GLY A 224 -18.90 19.44 15.31
N VAL A 225 -19.17 19.75 14.04
CA VAL A 225 -20.54 19.76 13.49
C VAL A 225 -21.09 18.32 13.46
N ALA A 226 -22.26 18.11 14.07
CA ALA A 226 -22.89 16.81 14.18
C ALA A 226 -23.46 16.33 12.83
N GLY A 227 -23.75 15.02 12.72
CA GLY A 227 -24.34 14.42 11.50
C GLY A 227 -23.38 14.26 10.30
N ILE A 228 -22.20 14.87 10.32
CA ILE A 228 -21.23 14.78 9.22
C ILE A 228 -20.40 13.49 9.28
N THR A 229 -20.33 12.75 8.17
CA THR A 229 -19.65 11.45 8.09
C THR A 229 -18.58 11.43 7.00
N ARG A 230 -17.35 11.00 7.36
CA ARG A 230 -16.27 10.80 6.37
C ARG A 230 -16.64 9.68 5.40
N PRO A 231 -16.60 9.93 4.06
CA PRO A 231 -16.92 8.90 3.09
C PRO A 231 -15.86 7.79 3.08
N ALA A 232 -16.31 6.55 2.96
CA ALA A 232 -15.44 5.42 2.70
C ALA A 232 -15.08 5.37 1.20
N CYS A 233 -13.90 4.83 0.88
CA CYS A 233 -13.57 4.57 -0.52
C CYS A 233 -14.52 3.50 -1.10
N PRO A 234 -15.21 3.74 -2.23
CA PRO A 234 -16.22 2.82 -2.74
C PRO A 234 -15.61 1.51 -3.27
N ARG A 235 -14.30 1.48 -3.53
CA ARG A 235 -13.58 0.29 -4.00
C ARG A 235 -13.00 -0.57 -2.87
N CYS A 236 -12.52 0.04 -1.78
CA CYS A 236 -11.85 -0.71 -0.69
C CYS A 236 -12.53 -0.58 0.68
N HIS A 237 -13.60 0.20 0.76
CA HIS A 237 -14.44 0.45 1.94
C HIS A 237 -13.69 0.90 3.19
N ARG A 238 -12.45 1.39 3.03
CA ARG A 238 -11.69 2.04 4.09
C ARG A 238 -12.04 3.52 4.12
N THR A 239 -12.26 4.05 5.32
CA THR A 239 -12.35 5.48 5.58
C THR A 239 -10.94 6.06 5.54
N VAL A 240 -10.55 6.52 4.36
CA VAL A 240 -9.25 7.13 4.06
C VAL A 240 -9.48 8.30 3.11
N ARG A 241 -8.48 9.15 2.89
CA ARG A 241 -8.59 10.26 1.93
C ARG A 241 -8.90 9.76 0.50
N ILE A 242 -10.04 10.20 -0.06
CA ILE A 242 -10.54 9.79 -1.38
C ILE A 242 -10.64 10.97 -2.35
N SER A 243 -9.56 11.41 -3.00
CA SER A 243 -9.62 12.61 -3.87
C SER A 243 -9.61 12.33 -5.37
N LYS A 244 -9.39 11.09 -5.79
CA LYS A 244 -9.03 10.78 -7.18
C LYS A 244 -10.27 10.32 -7.97
N PRO A 245 -10.58 10.93 -9.12
CA PRO A 245 -11.71 10.50 -9.94
C PRO A 245 -11.43 9.13 -10.56
N LEU A 246 -12.43 8.25 -10.51
CA LEU A 246 -12.49 6.95 -11.19
C LEU A 246 -13.97 6.60 -11.41
N ASP A 247 -14.39 6.45 -12.66
CA ASP A 247 -15.74 6.04 -13.06
C ASP A 247 -16.86 6.88 -12.40
N GLY A 248 -16.73 8.21 -12.47
CA GLY A 248 -17.68 9.15 -11.85
C GLY A 248 -17.56 9.29 -10.32
N GLN A 249 -16.77 8.45 -9.66
CA GLN A 249 -16.61 8.44 -8.20
C GLN A 249 -15.22 8.91 -7.75
N ARG A 250 -15.10 9.22 -6.47
CA ARG A 250 -13.86 9.58 -5.80
C ARG A 250 -13.31 8.37 -5.04
N VAL A 251 -12.10 7.97 -5.37
CA VAL A 251 -11.42 6.80 -4.79
C VAL A 251 -10.12 7.20 -4.10
N CYS A 252 -9.61 6.29 -3.24
CA CYS A 252 -8.37 6.51 -2.52
C CYS A 252 -7.15 6.32 -3.44
N ARG A 253 -5.99 6.86 -3.03
CA ARG A 253 -4.74 6.77 -3.81
C ARG A 253 -4.37 5.34 -4.20
N ASN A 254 -4.64 4.38 -3.32
CA ASN A 254 -4.33 2.97 -3.58
C ASN A 254 -5.27 2.36 -4.64
N CYS A 255 -6.56 2.69 -4.61
CA CYS A 255 -7.52 2.14 -5.56
C CYS A 255 -7.33 2.70 -6.97
N ILE A 256 -7.03 4.00 -7.10
CA ILE A 256 -6.67 4.57 -8.41
C ILE A 256 -5.33 4.01 -8.92
N ALA A 257 -4.37 3.70 -8.03
CA ALA A 257 -3.13 3.04 -8.43
C ALA A 257 -3.42 1.66 -9.01
N LYS A 258 -4.31 0.90 -8.35
CA LYS A 258 -4.73 -0.44 -8.78
C LYS A 258 -5.44 -0.43 -10.12
N SER A 259 -6.26 0.58 -10.41
CA SER A 259 -6.94 0.70 -11.71
C SER A 259 -6.00 1.05 -12.87
N ARG A 260 -4.74 1.39 -12.58
CA ARG A 260 -3.69 1.73 -13.55
C ARG A 260 -2.56 0.71 -13.57
N ILE A 261 -2.78 -0.48 -13.02
CA ILE A 261 -1.76 -1.53 -13.02
C ILE A 261 -1.58 -2.05 -14.44
N GLU A 262 -0.35 -1.98 -14.93
CA GLU A 262 0.08 -2.56 -16.20
C GLU A 262 1.29 -3.48 -15.94
N GLU A 263 1.61 -4.32 -16.92
CA GLU A 263 2.75 -5.22 -16.86
C GLU A 263 4.04 -4.51 -17.26
N CYS A 264 5.05 -4.50 -16.40
CA CYS A 264 6.32 -3.85 -16.68
C CYS A 264 7.06 -4.53 -17.85
N SER A 265 7.44 -3.77 -18.88
CA SER A 265 8.14 -4.29 -20.07
C SER A 265 9.53 -4.89 -19.78
N ARG A 266 10.13 -4.58 -18.62
CA ARG A 266 11.45 -5.11 -18.22
C ARG A 266 11.40 -6.29 -17.26
N CYS A 267 10.52 -6.25 -16.27
CA CYS A 267 10.54 -7.25 -15.18
C CYS A 267 9.24 -8.05 -15.06
N GLY A 268 8.28 -7.88 -15.97
CA GLY A 268 6.98 -8.55 -15.97
C GLY A 268 6.09 -8.25 -14.75
N THR A 269 6.55 -7.45 -13.79
CA THR A 269 5.79 -7.21 -12.57
C THR A 269 4.61 -6.27 -12.85
N ARG A 270 3.41 -6.69 -12.44
CA ARG A 270 2.17 -5.90 -12.56
C ARG A 270 2.07 -4.82 -11.48
N ARG A 271 2.34 -3.56 -11.85
CA ARG A 271 2.29 -2.38 -10.96
C ARG A 271 1.86 -1.13 -11.74
N GLU A 272 1.49 -0.06 -11.03
CA GLU A 272 1.28 1.26 -11.67
C GLU A 272 2.59 1.71 -12.35
N PRO A 273 2.59 2.01 -13.67
CA PRO A 273 3.79 2.45 -14.38
C PRO A 273 4.31 3.77 -13.82
N ALA A 274 5.63 3.87 -13.66
CA ALA A 274 6.28 5.15 -13.33
C ALA A 274 6.47 6.02 -14.58
N THR A 275 6.81 5.38 -15.69
CA THR A 275 6.99 6.01 -17.00
C THR A 275 6.70 4.99 -18.09
N ARG A 276 6.80 5.43 -19.35
CA ARG A 276 6.88 4.55 -20.53
C ARG A 276 8.27 4.67 -21.15
N ASP A 277 8.74 3.59 -21.78
CA ASP A 277 9.97 3.58 -22.57
C ASP A 277 9.79 4.24 -23.94
N ASP A 278 10.84 4.27 -24.76
CA ASP A 278 10.84 4.92 -26.07
C ASP A 278 9.85 4.28 -27.07
N HIS A 279 9.39 3.06 -26.79
CA HIS A 279 8.37 2.35 -27.57
C HIS A 279 6.96 2.48 -26.96
N GLY A 280 6.79 3.31 -25.93
CA GLY A 280 5.51 3.52 -25.25
C GLY A 280 5.12 2.39 -24.27
N ARG A 281 6.00 1.42 -24.02
CA ARG A 281 5.71 0.30 -23.12
C ARG A 281 5.94 0.72 -21.66
N PRO A 282 5.12 0.24 -20.71
CA PRO A 282 5.17 0.71 -19.33
C PRO A 282 6.40 0.18 -18.56
N LEU A 283 7.06 1.07 -17.81
CA LEU A 283 8.15 0.74 -16.90
C LEU A 283 7.73 0.97 -15.44
N CYS A 284 7.95 -0.04 -14.58
CA CYS A 284 7.64 0.08 -13.16
C CYS A 284 8.65 1.02 -12.45
N PRO A 285 8.28 1.61 -11.29
CA PRO A 285 9.17 2.50 -10.53
C PRO A 285 10.53 1.88 -10.19
N ASN A 286 10.58 0.58 -9.92
CA ASN A 286 11.82 -0.11 -9.57
C ASN A 286 12.75 -0.27 -10.78
N CYS A 287 12.24 -0.72 -11.92
CA CYS A 287 13.02 -0.82 -13.15
C CYS A 287 13.47 0.55 -13.67
N LEU A 288 12.65 1.59 -13.48
CA LEU A 288 13.05 2.96 -13.80
C LEU A 288 14.18 3.43 -12.88
N ALA A 289 14.05 3.26 -11.56
CA ALA A 289 15.07 3.71 -10.62
C ALA A 289 16.41 2.97 -10.77
N ASN A 290 16.36 1.67 -11.06
CA ASN A 290 17.55 0.82 -11.22
C ASN A 290 18.08 0.75 -12.65
N ASP A 291 17.49 1.50 -13.59
CA ASP A 291 18.07 1.66 -14.92
C ASP A 291 19.53 2.11 -14.78
N PRO A 292 20.52 1.42 -15.40
CA PRO A 292 21.93 1.77 -15.28
C PRO A 292 22.23 3.24 -15.57
N ALA A 293 21.49 3.85 -16.49
CA ALA A 293 21.67 5.25 -16.84
C ALA A 293 21.06 6.23 -15.81
N ASN A 294 20.25 5.73 -14.86
CA ASN A 294 19.76 6.46 -13.69
C ASN A 294 20.61 6.25 -12.42
N LEU A 295 21.65 5.41 -12.45
CA LEU A 295 22.55 5.18 -11.32
C LEU A 295 23.70 6.20 -11.29
N GLU A 296 23.98 6.75 -10.11
CA GLU A 296 25.09 7.66 -9.86
C GLU A 296 26.12 7.03 -8.91
N THR A 297 27.38 7.43 -9.06
CA THR A 297 28.46 7.02 -8.16
C THR A 297 28.25 7.66 -6.80
N CYS A 298 27.94 6.85 -5.79
CA CYS A 298 27.81 7.31 -4.42
C CYS A 298 29.15 7.87 -3.92
N ILE A 299 29.17 9.08 -3.38
CA ILE A 299 30.41 9.71 -2.88
C ILE A 299 30.98 9.02 -1.65
N SER A 300 30.17 8.22 -0.94
CA SER A 300 30.60 7.51 0.26
C SER A 300 31.16 6.11 -0.05
N CYS A 301 30.50 5.32 -0.91
CA CYS A 301 30.92 3.95 -1.18
C CYS A 301 31.51 3.71 -2.58
N GLY A 302 31.54 4.73 -3.44
CA GLY A 302 32.06 4.64 -4.81
C GLY A 302 31.24 3.76 -5.76
N ARG A 303 30.18 3.10 -5.29
CA ARG A 303 29.34 2.23 -6.12
C ARG A 303 28.29 3.04 -6.88
N ARG A 304 28.01 2.64 -8.12
CA ARG A 304 26.86 3.16 -8.89
C ARG A 304 25.56 2.60 -8.32
N LYS A 305 24.76 3.47 -7.70
CA LYS A 305 23.50 3.12 -7.04
C LYS A 305 22.46 4.23 -7.24
N VAL A 306 21.21 3.91 -6.92
CA VAL A 306 20.14 4.91 -6.86
C VAL A 306 20.49 5.96 -5.82
N VAL A 307 20.27 7.24 -6.13
CA VAL A 307 20.50 8.35 -5.19
C VAL A 307 19.33 8.44 -4.21
N SER A 308 19.64 8.42 -2.92
CA SER A 308 18.68 8.66 -1.83
C SER A 308 18.74 10.09 -1.33
N THR A 309 19.95 10.64 -1.23
CA THR A 309 20.21 11.97 -0.66
C THR A 309 21.25 12.68 -1.51
N ARG A 310 20.99 13.94 -1.86
CA ARG A 310 22.00 14.81 -2.50
C ARG A 310 22.60 15.72 -1.43
N THR A 311 23.92 15.74 -1.35
CA THR A 311 24.67 16.67 -0.49
C THR A 311 25.42 17.68 -1.35
N PRO A 312 25.91 18.80 -0.79
CA PRO A 312 26.78 19.74 -1.52
C PRO A 312 27.98 19.07 -2.19
N ASN A 313 28.45 17.96 -1.60
CA ASN A 313 29.63 17.22 -2.07
C ASN A 313 29.30 16.06 -3.02
N GLY A 314 28.01 15.86 -3.35
CA GLY A 314 27.55 14.84 -4.30
C GLY A 314 26.52 13.84 -3.75
N PRO A 315 26.13 12.84 -4.56
CA PRO A 315 25.02 11.93 -4.27
C PRO A 315 25.40 10.81 -3.29
N LEU A 316 24.46 10.44 -2.43
CA LEU A 316 24.55 9.31 -1.51
C LEU A 316 23.48 8.26 -1.82
N CYS A 317 23.87 6.98 -1.76
CA CYS A 317 22.96 5.87 -1.91
C CYS A 317 22.16 5.60 -0.60
N PRO A 318 21.02 4.90 -0.64
CA PRO A 318 20.20 4.63 0.55
C PRO A 318 20.91 3.88 1.68
N SER A 319 22.03 3.22 1.37
CA SER A 319 22.82 2.45 2.35
C SER A 319 23.94 3.27 3.01
N CYS A 320 24.26 4.46 2.48
CA CYS A 320 25.34 5.30 2.98
C CYS A 320 24.76 6.50 3.77
N PRO A 321 25.22 6.74 5.02
CA PRO A 321 24.83 7.93 5.76
C PRO A 321 25.47 9.20 5.17
N SER A 322 24.93 10.37 5.51
CA SER A 322 25.59 11.65 5.28
C SER A 322 26.93 11.69 6.03
N LEU A 323 28.03 11.91 5.30
CA LEU A 323 29.36 12.02 5.88
C LEU A 323 29.49 13.29 6.73
N ARG A 324 30.14 13.20 7.90
CA ARG A 324 30.46 14.37 8.72
C ARG A 324 31.71 15.04 8.15
N THR A 325 31.74 16.38 8.13
CA THR A 325 32.97 17.14 7.85
C THR A 325 33.93 16.97 9.01
N THR A 326 35.09 16.40 8.73
CA THR A 326 36.16 16.16 9.72
C THR A 326 37.52 16.24 9.00
N THR A 327 38.60 16.36 9.75
CA THR A 327 39.96 16.42 9.20
C THR A 327 40.40 15.06 8.69
N CYS A 328 40.65 14.92 7.38
CA CYS A 328 41.08 13.66 6.79
C CYS A 328 42.47 13.25 7.31
N SER A 329 42.61 12.01 7.76
CA SER A 329 43.87 11.46 8.28
C SER A 329 45.02 11.37 7.27
N ILE A 330 44.72 11.37 5.97
CA ILE A 330 45.73 11.25 4.90
C ILE A 330 46.16 12.63 4.41
N CYS A 331 45.23 13.45 3.90
CA CYS A 331 45.55 14.77 3.35
C CYS A 331 45.48 15.93 4.36
N ARG A 332 45.05 15.67 5.60
CA ARG A 332 44.86 16.67 6.67
C ARG A 332 43.91 17.85 6.35
N GLN A 333 43.15 17.74 5.26
CA GLN A 333 42.14 18.74 4.89
C GLN A 333 40.81 18.45 5.60
N GLU A 334 40.09 19.51 5.99
CA GLU A 334 38.69 19.39 6.44
C GLU A 334 37.79 19.04 5.26
N LYS A 335 37.30 17.80 5.24
CA LYS A 335 36.45 17.29 4.16
C LYS A 335 35.36 16.40 4.73
N PRO A 336 34.26 16.16 3.99
CA PRO A 336 33.33 15.10 4.32
C PRO A 336 34.09 13.78 4.27
N CYS A 337 34.26 13.16 5.43
CA CYS A 337 35.03 11.95 5.55
C CYS A 337 34.11 10.78 5.93
N GLY A 338 34.35 9.66 5.26
CA GLY A 338 34.04 8.37 5.85
C GLY A 338 35.05 8.06 6.94
N ILE A 339 34.85 6.98 7.68
CA ILE A 339 35.89 6.42 8.54
C ILE A 339 36.58 5.33 7.73
N SER A 340 37.92 5.43 7.57
CA SER A 340 38.73 4.46 6.82
C SER A 340 38.46 3.07 7.31
N ARG A 341 38.29 2.14 6.36
CA ARG A 341 38.07 0.73 6.66
C ARG A 341 39.33 -0.05 7.08
N THR A 342 40.44 0.64 7.30
CA THR A 342 41.71 -0.01 7.67
C THR A 342 42.43 0.74 8.81
N THR A 343 42.09 2.01 9.06
CA THR A 343 42.72 2.78 10.15
C THR A 343 41.74 3.30 11.20
N GLY A 344 40.42 3.22 10.98
CA GLY A 344 39.44 3.82 11.91
C GLY A 344 39.49 5.35 11.99
N ARG A 345 40.28 6.01 11.14
CA ARG A 345 40.44 7.47 11.08
C ARG A 345 39.63 8.10 9.95
N PRO A 346 39.29 9.39 10.01
CA PRO A 346 38.59 10.07 8.91
C PRO A 346 39.34 9.94 7.58
N TRP A 347 38.64 9.57 6.52
CA TRP A 347 39.19 9.31 5.19
C TRP A 347 38.28 9.88 4.12
N CYS A 348 38.76 10.92 3.43
CA CYS A 348 37.98 11.60 2.41
C CYS A 348 37.93 10.78 1.10
N PRO A 349 36.88 10.91 0.30
CA PRO A 349 36.74 10.19 -0.97
C PRO A 349 37.88 10.42 -1.97
N ASP A 350 38.55 11.57 -1.92
CA ASP A 350 39.67 11.87 -2.83
C ASP A 350 40.90 11.05 -2.47
N CYS A 351 41.21 10.92 -1.18
CA CYS A 351 42.30 10.06 -0.73
C CYS A 351 41.96 8.57 -0.93
N GLN A 352 40.68 8.19 -0.89
CA GLN A 352 40.24 6.82 -1.18
C GLN A 352 40.55 6.37 -2.61
N ARG A 353 40.54 7.31 -3.56
CA ARG A 353 40.80 7.04 -4.98
C ARG A 353 42.27 7.21 -5.35
N ARG A 354 43.10 7.72 -4.44
CA ARG A 354 44.50 8.06 -4.71
C ARG A 354 45.37 6.83 -4.54
N SER A 355 46.23 6.57 -5.52
CA SER A 355 47.30 5.57 -5.42
C SER A 355 48.64 6.27 -5.43
N ALA A 356 49.60 5.74 -4.67
CA ALA A 356 50.98 6.23 -4.62
C ALA A 356 51.93 5.07 -4.26
N PRO A 357 53.24 5.20 -4.55
CA PRO A 357 54.25 4.26 -4.09
C PRO A 357 54.23 4.19 -2.56
N CYS A 358 54.00 3.00 -2.00
CA CYS A 358 53.94 2.83 -0.56
C CYS A 358 55.29 3.13 0.10
N SER A 359 55.32 3.95 1.15
CA SER A 359 56.54 4.27 1.91
C SER A 359 57.14 3.07 2.66
N ALA A 360 56.42 1.96 2.77
CA ALA A 360 56.90 0.73 3.41
C ALA A 360 57.39 -0.32 2.40
N CYS A 361 56.60 -0.62 1.35
CA CYS A 361 56.94 -1.69 0.38
C CYS A 361 57.28 -1.19 -1.03
N GLY A 362 57.25 0.11 -1.30
CA GLY A 362 57.54 0.71 -2.60
C GLY A 362 56.47 0.53 -3.67
N ASN A 363 55.54 -0.43 -3.50
CA ASN A 363 54.52 -0.73 -4.51
C ASN A 363 53.52 0.42 -4.71
N ALA A 364 53.22 0.75 -5.96
CA ALA A 364 52.16 1.68 -6.32
C ALA A 364 50.78 1.06 -6.05
N ALA A 365 50.12 1.50 -4.98
CA ALA A 365 48.85 0.95 -4.54
C ALA A 365 47.94 2.05 -3.95
N PRO A 366 46.63 1.79 -3.77
CA PRO A 366 45.72 2.72 -3.10
C PRO A 366 46.25 3.11 -1.70
N ILE A 367 46.22 4.41 -1.39
CA ILE A 367 46.67 4.93 -0.09
C ILE A 367 45.59 4.67 0.95
N VAL A 368 45.91 3.83 1.93
CA VAL A 368 44.95 3.33 2.93
C VAL A 368 45.26 3.86 4.34
N SER A 369 46.53 4.15 4.63
CA SER A 369 47.00 4.80 5.85
C SER A 369 48.19 5.73 5.60
N GLY A 370 48.75 6.33 6.66
CA GLY A 370 49.84 7.29 6.55
C GLY A 370 49.37 8.70 6.17
N THR A 371 50.25 9.49 5.57
CA THR A 371 49.97 10.85 5.04
C THR A 371 50.21 10.89 3.54
N LEU A 372 49.95 12.03 2.89
CA LEU A 372 50.32 12.20 1.47
C LEU A 372 51.84 12.11 1.24
N ASP A 373 52.66 12.50 2.22
CA ASP A 373 54.12 12.46 2.14
C ASP A 373 54.69 11.08 2.48
N GLN A 374 53.96 10.31 3.30
CA GLN A 374 54.30 8.93 3.67
C GLN A 374 53.08 8.02 3.46
N PRO A 375 52.72 7.73 2.20
CA PRO A 375 51.52 6.95 1.89
C PRO A 375 51.74 5.47 2.16
N VAL A 376 50.78 4.81 2.81
CA VAL A 376 50.89 3.39 3.15
C VAL A 376 49.73 2.61 2.53
N CYS A 377 50.04 1.51 1.84
CA CYS A 377 49.07 0.63 1.19
C CYS A 377 48.41 -0.31 2.20
N ALA A 378 47.26 -0.90 1.84
CA ALA A 378 46.51 -1.80 2.71
C ALA A 378 47.36 -2.94 3.32
N ALA A 379 48.25 -3.55 2.52
CA ALA A 379 49.07 -4.68 2.95
C ALA A 379 50.14 -4.30 3.99
N CYS A 380 50.56 -3.02 4.00
CA CYS A 380 51.55 -2.50 4.93
C CYS A 380 50.92 -1.67 6.06
N THR A 381 49.60 -1.45 6.02
CA THR A 381 48.88 -0.84 7.13
C THR A 381 48.75 -1.84 8.28
N PRO A 382 49.19 -1.50 9.51
CA PRO A 382 48.99 -2.36 10.68
C PRO A 382 47.50 -2.69 10.86
N SER A 383 47.17 -3.98 10.88
CA SER A 383 45.80 -4.51 10.86
C SER A 383 45.10 -4.50 12.22
N GLU A 384 45.67 -3.84 13.24
CA GLU A 384 45.23 -3.90 14.64
C GLU A 384 43.78 -3.45 14.86
N ILE A 385 43.22 -2.67 13.93
CA ILE A 385 41.94 -1.97 14.14
C ILE A 385 40.72 -2.74 13.56
N TRP A 386 40.93 -3.79 12.75
CA TRP A 386 39.88 -4.30 11.83
C TRP A 386 39.27 -5.66 12.12
N HIS A 387 39.81 -6.37 13.11
CA HIS A 387 39.35 -7.71 13.46
C HIS A 387 38.68 -7.81 14.84
N ILE A 388 38.53 -6.69 15.58
CA ILE A 388 38.15 -6.75 17.00
C ILE A 388 37.12 -5.64 17.34
N CYS A 389 35.86 -5.97 17.69
CA CYS A 389 34.96 -5.00 18.34
C CYS A 389 35.64 -4.60 19.67
N PRO A 390 35.77 -3.31 20.03
CA PRO A 390 36.38 -2.91 21.31
C PRO A 390 35.55 -3.36 22.54
N THR A 391 34.43 -4.05 22.30
CA THR A 391 33.51 -4.57 23.31
C THR A 391 33.34 -6.10 23.21
N CYS A 392 33.68 -6.74 22.09
CA CYS A 392 33.58 -8.21 21.97
C CYS A 392 34.53 -8.80 20.90
N THR A 393 34.88 -10.07 21.09
CA THR A 393 35.72 -10.89 20.19
C THR A 393 34.85 -11.75 19.26
N ASP A 394 33.94 -11.12 18.51
CA ASP A 394 33.02 -11.81 17.59
C ASP A 394 33.61 -11.89 16.17
N PRO A 395 33.98 -13.09 15.68
CA PRO A 395 34.73 -13.25 14.43
C PRO A 395 33.89 -13.05 13.15
N ASP A 396 32.55 -13.13 13.23
CA ASP A 396 31.69 -13.22 12.04
C ASP A 396 31.33 -11.86 11.39
N TYR A 397 31.63 -10.73 12.05
CA TYR A 397 31.23 -9.40 11.56
C TYR A 397 32.27 -8.28 11.81
N PRO A 398 33.38 -8.25 11.05
CA PRO A 398 34.39 -7.19 11.15
C PRO A 398 33.88 -5.85 10.56
N HIS A 399 33.65 -4.88 11.45
CA HIS A 399 33.25 -3.51 11.15
C HIS A 399 34.03 -2.51 12.04
N PRO A 400 34.28 -1.25 11.61
CA PRO A 400 34.94 -0.26 12.47
C PRO A 400 34.06 0.07 13.68
N GLY A 401 34.67 0.07 14.86
CA GLY A 401 33.99 0.41 16.10
C GLY A 401 33.15 -0.74 16.66
N GLN A 402 32.09 -0.42 17.40
CA GLN A 402 31.20 -1.44 17.94
C GLN A 402 30.52 -2.21 16.79
N CYS A 403 30.67 -3.53 16.74
CA CYS A 403 30.02 -4.37 15.72
C CYS A 403 28.49 -4.21 15.78
N ALA A 404 27.78 -4.66 14.75
CA ALA A 404 26.32 -4.50 14.68
C ALA A 404 25.61 -5.11 15.91
N ARG A 405 26.16 -6.21 16.46
CA ARG A 405 25.72 -6.85 17.70
C ARG A 405 26.03 -6.01 18.94
N CYS A 406 27.24 -5.47 19.09
CA CYS A 406 27.62 -4.49 20.12
C CYS A 406 26.66 -3.27 20.12
N LEU A 407 26.30 -2.73 18.94
CA LEU A 407 25.38 -1.60 18.79
C LEU A 407 23.92 -1.93 19.11
N ILE A 408 23.45 -3.14 18.75
CA ILE A 408 22.13 -3.62 19.16
C ILE A 408 22.07 -3.73 20.67
N ASN A 409 23.07 -4.35 21.30
CA ASN A 409 23.11 -4.52 22.75
C ASN A 409 23.12 -3.18 23.49
N ARG A 410 23.85 -2.18 22.98
CA ARG A 410 23.79 -0.82 23.51
C ARG A 410 22.38 -0.24 23.41
N ARG A 411 21.72 -0.38 22.27
CA ARG A 411 20.36 0.12 22.08
C ARG A 411 19.33 -0.63 22.93
N LEU A 412 19.52 -1.93 23.14
CA LEU A 412 18.74 -2.72 24.08
C LEU A 412 18.94 -2.22 25.51
N ASN A 413 20.17 -1.87 25.90
CA ASN A 413 20.43 -1.27 27.22
C ASN A 413 19.72 0.08 27.39
N GLU A 414 19.74 0.93 26.37
CA GLU A 414 19.04 2.22 26.41
C GLU A 414 17.52 2.08 26.54
N LEU A 415 16.93 1.04 25.94
CA LEU A 415 15.47 0.84 25.91
C LEU A 415 14.96 -0.01 27.06
N LEU A 416 15.65 -1.12 27.37
CA LEU A 416 15.20 -2.14 28.32
C LEU A 416 15.99 -2.11 29.64
N GLY A 417 17.01 -1.27 29.76
CA GLY A 417 18.00 -1.33 30.84
C GLY A 417 19.08 -2.40 30.59
N PRO A 418 20.14 -2.45 31.41
CA PRO A 418 21.11 -3.55 31.39
C PRO A 418 20.44 -4.90 31.69
N PRO A 419 21.08 -6.05 31.40
CA PRO A 419 20.59 -7.34 31.88
C PRO A 419 20.43 -7.27 33.40
N SER A 420 19.25 -7.63 33.91
CA SER A 420 18.92 -7.52 35.33
C SER A 420 17.81 -8.52 35.65
N GLU A 421 17.88 -9.15 36.82
CA GLU A 421 16.84 -10.05 37.35
C GLU A 421 15.49 -9.34 37.58
N VAL A 422 15.47 -7.99 37.56
CA VAL A 422 14.25 -7.18 37.72
C VAL A 422 13.45 -7.08 36.42
N LEU A 423 14.04 -7.38 35.26
CA LEU A 423 13.34 -7.31 33.99
C LEU A 423 12.36 -8.47 33.85
N HIS A 424 11.14 -8.20 33.37
CA HIS A 424 10.15 -9.27 33.14
C HIS A 424 10.73 -10.38 32.24
N PRO A 425 10.61 -11.68 32.58
CA PRO A 425 11.26 -12.78 31.86
C PRO A 425 10.99 -12.79 30.35
N GLY A 426 9.76 -12.43 29.95
CA GLY A 426 9.40 -12.27 28.54
C GLY A 426 10.17 -11.17 27.79
N LEU A 427 10.48 -10.05 28.45
CA LEU A 427 11.29 -8.98 27.85
C LEU A 427 12.77 -9.36 27.82
N GLU A 428 13.23 -10.18 28.76
CA GLU A 428 14.57 -10.78 28.69
C GLU A 428 14.68 -11.79 27.55
N ALA A 429 13.67 -12.64 27.33
CA ALA A 429 13.60 -13.51 26.16
C ALA A 429 13.61 -12.71 24.84
N LEU A 430 12.87 -11.59 24.78
CA LEU A 430 12.92 -10.66 23.66
C LEU A 430 14.33 -10.08 23.45
N ARG A 431 14.97 -9.62 24.53
CA ARG A 431 16.32 -9.08 24.51
C ARG A 431 17.30 -10.09 23.94
N ASN A 432 17.27 -11.34 24.43
CA ASN A 432 18.15 -12.41 23.99
C ASN A 432 17.90 -12.77 22.52
N ASN A 433 16.63 -12.84 22.09
CA ASN A 433 16.28 -13.09 20.69
C ASN A 433 16.81 -12.00 19.74
N ILE A 434 16.71 -10.73 20.13
CA ILE A 434 17.20 -9.61 19.32
C ILE A 434 18.73 -9.56 19.32
N ALA A 435 19.37 -9.83 20.45
CA ALA A 435 20.82 -9.80 20.59
C ALA A 435 21.53 -10.88 19.75
N THR A 436 20.85 -12.00 19.48
CA THR A 436 21.39 -13.19 18.80
C THR A 436 20.91 -13.34 17.34
N THR A 437 20.14 -12.38 16.81
CA THR A 437 19.61 -12.45 15.44
C THR A 437 20.69 -12.45 14.35
N GLU A 438 20.54 -13.32 13.35
CA GLU A 438 21.42 -13.40 12.16
C GLU A 438 21.37 -12.14 11.27
N HIS A 439 20.38 -11.27 11.46
CA HIS A 439 20.18 -10.09 10.63
C HIS A 439 20.19 -8.81 11.47
N PRO A 440 21.35 -8.45 12.06
CA PRO A 440 21.44 -7.39 13.06
C PRO A 440 21.06 -6.00 12.50
N ILE A 441 21.35 -5.72 11.23
CA ILE A 441 21.00 -4.42 10.61
C ILE A 441 19.47 -4.22 10.57
N THR A 442 18.73 -5.27 10.24
CA THR A 442 17.25 -5.24 10.19
C THR A 442 16.67 -5.10 11.59
N ALA A 443 17.21 -5.83 12.56
CA ALA A 443 16.82 -5.72 13.96
C ALA A 443 17.04 -4.32 14.53
N ARG A 444 18.22 -3.73 14.28
CA ARG A 444 18.51 -2.34 14.68
C ARG A 444 17.56 -1.34 14.04
N ARG A 445 17.24 -1.49 12.75
CA ARG A 445 16.28 -0.61 12.07
C ARG A 445 14.89 -0.72 12.70
N TRP A 446 14.47 -1.92 13.10
CA TRP A 446 13.20 -2.14 13.79
C TRP A 446 13.19 -1.50 15.18
N LEU A 447 14.24 -1.68 15.99
CA LEU A 447 14.40 -1.06 17.30
C LEU A 447 14.35 0.47 17.25
N ASN A 448 14.78 1.08 16.14
CA ASN A 448 14.79 2.54 15.94
C ASN A 448 13.50 3.10 15.35
N LYS A 449 12.46 2.29 15.14
CA LYS A 449 11.18 2.80 14.64
C LYS A 449 10.53 3.69 15.71
N PRO A 450 10.13 4.94 15.38
CA PRO A 450 9.51 5.85 16.33
C PRO A 450 8.23 5.30 16.98
N SER A 451 7.55 4.37 16.32
CA SER A 451 6.35 3.71 16.86
C SER A 451 6.64 2.51 17.77
N VAL A 452 7.88 2.01 17.82
CA VAL A 452 8.26 0.79 18.58
C VAL A 452 9.11 1.14 19.79
N SER A 453 10.13 2.01 19.63
CA SER A 453 11.07 2.31 20.71
C SER A 453 10.40 2.83 21.98
N PRO A 454 9.46 3.80 21.93
CA PRO A 454 8.82 4.32 23.16
C PRO A 454 8.03 3.25 23.90
N VAL A 455 7.32 2.39 23.16
CA VAL A 455 6.51 1.32 23.76
C VAL A 455 7.39 0.29 24.46
N LEU A 456 8.52 -0.12 23.86
CA LEU A 456 9.47 -1.02 24.51
C LEU A 456 10.06 -0.41 25.79
N ALA A 457 10.38 0.88 25.77
CA ALA A 457 10.89 1.58 26.93
C ALA A 457 9.85 1.73 28.06
N ASP A 458 8.58 1.98 27.71
CA ASP A 458 7.49 2.05 28.69
C ASP A 458 7.20 0.69 29.33
N LEU A 459 7.26 -0.39 28.54
CA LEU A 459 7.10 -1.76 29.04
C LEU A 459 8.23 -2.14 30.01
N ALA A 460 9.49 -1.87 29.64
CA ALA A 460 10.64 -2.19 30.49
C ALA A 460 10.68 -1.37 31.78
N ALA A 461 10.27 -0.10 31.72
CA ALA A 461 10.21 0.78 32.89
C ALA A 461 8.96 0.54 33.77
N GLY A 462 8.08 -0.40 33.40
CA GLY A 462 6.83 -0.66 34.13
C GLY A 462 5.77 0.45 34.01
N ARG A 463 6.01 1.50 33.20
CA ARG A 463 5.02 2.56 32.93
C ARG A 463 3.81 2.05 32.14
N ARG A 464 3.99 0.97 31.39
CA ARG A 464 2.93 0.24 30.70
C ARG A 464 2.98 -1.23 31.13
N ALA A 465 1.84 -1.78 31.52
CA ALA A 465 1.75 -3.20 31.83
C ALA A 465 2.04 -4.06 30.59
N LEU A 466 2.76 -5.17 30.76
CA LEU A 466 2.99 -6.15 29.71
C LEU A 466 1.77 -7.06 29.54
N THR A 467 0.68 -6.47 29.06
CA THR A 467 -0.58 -7.15 28.79
C THR A 467 -1.13 -6.79 27.43
N HIS A 468 -2.02 -7.64 26.92
CA HIS A 468 -2.67 -7.39 25.64
C HIS A 468 -3.57 -6.15 25.68
N GLU A 469 -4.23 -5.92 26.81
CA GLU A 469 -5.14 -4.83 27.10
C GLU A 469 -4.38 -3.48 27.11
N ALA A 470 -3.24 -3.43 27.78
CA ALA A 470 -2.40 -2.22 27.80
C ALA A 470 -1.86 -1.88 26.40
N LEU A 471 -1.60 -2.86 25.54
CA LEU A 471 -1.23 -2.61 24.15
C LEU A 471 -2.44 -2.24 23.27
N ASP A 472 -3.66 -2.58 23.68
CA ASP A 472 -4.90 -2.30 22.94
C ASP A 472 -5.32 -0.83 23.02
N GLU A 473 -4.81 -0.08 24.01
CA GLU A 473 -4.94 1.38 24.15
C GLU A 473 -4.11 2.17 23.13
N LEU A 474 -3.10 1.53 22.52
CA LEU A 474 -2.25 2.16 21.52
C LEU A 474 -2.95 2.26 20.15
N PRO A 475 -2.56 3.20 19.27
CA PRO A 475 -3.15 3.32 17.94
C PRO A 475 -3.04 2.03 17.12
N ASP A 476 -4.15 1.61 16.48
CA ASP A 476 -4.14 0.44 15.59
C ASP A 476 -3.28 0.70 14.35
N SER A 477 -2.04 0.22 14.39
CA SER A 477 -1.04 0.43 13.35
C SER A 477 -0.28 -0.87 13.04
N PRO A 478 0.13 -1.10 11.78
CA PRO A 478 0.90 -2.29 11.42
C PRO A 478 2.19 -2.50 12.23
N PRO A 479 2.99 -1.46 12.57
CA PRO A 479 4.17 -1.64 13.41
C PRO A 479 3.86 -2.17 14.82
N LEU A 480 2.81 -1.66 15.47
CA LEU A 480 2.42 -2.08 16.81
C LEU A 480 1.75 -3.46 16.82
N ALA A 481 0.95 -3.77 15.78
CA ALA A 481 0.43 -5.12 15.58
C ALA A 481 1.58 -6.13 15.43
N HIS A 482 2.67 -5.77 14.73
CA HIS A 482 3.85 -6.61 14.62
C HIS A 482 4.62 -6.71 15.94
N LEU A 483 4.80 -5.62 16.69
CA LEU A 483 5.40 -5.65 18.03
C LEU A 483 4.66 -6.62 18.97
N ARG A 484 3.32 -6.56 19.01
CA ARG A 484 2.52 -7.51 19.79
C ARG A 484 2.79 -8.96 19.39
N GLN A 485 2.85 -9.26 18.08
CA GLN A 485 3.16 -10.62 17.63
C GLN A 485 4.59 -11.04 17.98
N VAL A 486 5.57 -10.12 17.95
CA VAL A 486 6.93 -10.38 18.44
C VAL A 486 6.88 -10.78 19.92
N LEU A 487 6.19 -10.01 20.76
CA LEU A 487 6.03 -10.30 22.19
C LEU A 487 5.35 -11.65 22.44
N VAL A 488 4.30 -11.98 21.67
CA VAL A 488 3.66 -13.32 21.74
C VAL A 488 4.63 -14.42 21.33
N SER A 489 5.37 -14.22 20.24
CA SER A 489 6.28 -15.23 19.71
C SER A 489 7.47 -15.54 20.63
N VAL A 490 7.92 -14.56 21.41
CA VAL A 490 8.97 -14.76 22.42
C VAL A 490 8.45 -15.24 23.77
N GLY A 491 7.14 -15.49 23.90
CA GLY A 491 6.50 -15.92 25.15
C GLY A 491 6.26 -14.79 26.16
N ALA A 492 6.51 -13.53 25.80
CA ALA A 492 6.27 -12.37 26.66
C ALA A 492 4.78 -12.03 26.81
N LEU A 493 3.95 -12.45 25.87
CA LEU A 493 2.51 -12.37 25.93
C LEU A 493 1.89 -13.73 25.56
N PRO A 494 0.74 -14.11 26.16
CA PRO A 494 0.06 -15.33 25.79
C PRO A 494 -0.50 -15.25 24.36
N GLN A 495 -0.71 -16.40 23.72
CA GLN A 495 -1.41 -16.47 22.44
C GLN A 495 -2.83 -15.91 22.60
N ARG A 496 -3.22 -15.00 21.69
CA ARG A 496 -4.57 -14.40 21.66
C ARG A 496 -5.11 -14.37 20.23
N ASP A 497 -6.41 -14.58 20.11
CA ASP A 497 -7.14 -14.34 18.86
C ASP A 497 -7.34 -12.84 18.66
N GLU A 498 -6.37 -12.20 18.00
CA GLU A 498 -6.39 -10.76 17.71
C GLU A 498 -7.61 -10.33 16.89
N TYR A 499 -8.14 -11.20 16.02
CA TYR A 499 -9.32 -10.86 15.22
C TYR A 499 -10.59 -10.91 16.08
N MET A 500 -10.69 -11.85 17.03
CA MET A 500 -11.79 -11.86 17.99
C MET A 500 -11.72 -10.64 18.92
N ALA A 501 -10.57 -10.37 19.54
CA ALA A 501 -10.41 -9.23 20.44
C ALA A 501 -10.72 -7.90 19.74
N ARG A 502 -10.32 -7.76 18.47
CA ARG A 502 -10.69 -6.60 17.64
C ARG A 502 -12.18 -6.55 17.32
N LEU A 503 -12.79 -7.70 17.02
CA LEU A 503 -14.23 -7.76 16.76
C LEU A 503 -15.02 -7.32 17.99
N GLU A 504 -14.68 -7.86 19.15
CA GLU A 504 -15.36 -7.55 20.42
C GLU A 504 -15.27 -6.06 20.75
N ARG A 505 -14.07 -5.47 20.73
CA ARG A 505 -13.91 -4.01 20.92
C ARG A 505 -14.71 -3.19 19.92
N LEU A 506 -14.70 -3.59 18.64
CA LEU A 506 -15.47 -2.92 17.61
C LEU A 506 -16.98 -3.01 17.88
N LEU A 507 -17.47 -4.18 18.30
CA LEU A 507 -18.89 -4.37 18.61
C LEU A 507 -19.29 -3.57 19.86
N THR A 508 -18.48 -3.59 20.92
CA THR A 508 -18.69 -2.77 22.11
C THR A 508 -18.78 -1.29 21.75
N GLY A 509 -17.82 -0.76 20.98
CA GLY A 509 -17.86 0.63 20.54
C GLY A 509 -19.10 0.98 19.70
N LEU A 510 -19.49 0.09 18.78
CA LEU A 510 -20.71 0.27 17.99
C LEU A 510 -21.96 0.30 18.86
N LEU A 511 -22.06 -0.58 19.86
CA LEU A 511 -23.21 -0.65 20.77
C LEU A 511 -23.28 0.56 21.71
N THR A 512 -22.16 0.95 22.32
CA THR A 512 -22.09 2.12 23.21
C THR A 512 -22.43 3.42 22.46
N SER A 513 -22.07 3.52 21.18
CA SER A 513 -22.38 4.70 20.36
C SER A 513 -23.85 4.86 19.97
N ARG A 514 -24.73 3.87 20.24
CA ARG A 514 -26.16 3.97 19.91
C ARG A 514 -26.85 4.76 21.00
N GLN A 515 -27.66 5.76 20.67
CA GLN A 515 -28.42 6.54 21.65
C GLN A 515 -29.66 5.78 22.13
N ASP A 516 -30.43 5.20 21.20
CA ASP A 516 -31.64 4.44 21.49
C ASP A 516 -31.36 3.14 22.29
N PRO A 517 -31.91 3.02 23.52
CA PRO A 517 -31.77 1.82 24.36
C PRO A 517 -32.34 0.54 23.74
N GLU A 518 -33.45 0.61 23.02
CA GLU A 518 -34.10 -0.56 22.42
C GLU A 518 -33.30 -1.08 21.23
N HIS A 519 -32.84 -0.19 20.35
CA HIS A 519 -31.88 -0.55 19.31
C HIS A 519 -30.61 -1.17 19.90
N ARG A 520 -30.08 -0.63 21.00
CA ARG A 520 -28.91 -1.18 21.68
C ARG A 520 -29.16 -2.60 22.17
N LYS A 521 -30.32 -2.88 22.79
CA LYS A 521 -30.72 -4.23 23.24
C LYS A 521 -30.80 -5.22 22.07
N ILE A 522 -31.47 -4.85 20.99
CA ILE A 522 -31.64 -5.72 19.81
C ILE A 522 -30.30 -6.01 19.14
N LEU A 523 -29.46 -4.99 18.97
CA LEU A 523 -28.13 -5.13 18.40
C LEU A 523 -27.22 -5.97 19.30
N HIS A 524 -27.32 -5.86 20.63
CA HIS A 524 -26.57 -6.69 21.56
C HIS A 524 -26.97 -8.18 21.42
N ARG A 525 -28.27 -8.48 21.37
CA ARG A 525 -28.80 -9.83 21.12
C ARG A 525 -28.28 -10.41 19.80
N TYR A 526 -28.26 -9.61 18.74
CA TYR A 526 -27.78 -10.07 17.44
C TYR A 526 -26.25 -10.19 17.36
N ALA A 527 -25.51 -9.14 17.70
CA ALA A 527 -24.08 -9.09 17.51
C ALA A 527 -23.32 -9.98 18.50
N ILE A 528 -23.67 -9.93 19.78
CA ILE A 528 -22.95 -10.66 20.83
C ILE A 528 -23.52 -12.07 20.97
N TRP A 529 -24.82 -12.21 21.27
CA TRP A 529 -25.39 -13.51 21.60
C TRP A 529 -25.61 -14.42 20.39
N HIS A 530 -25.82 -13.85 19.21
CA HIS A 530 -25.96 -14.62 17.97
C HIS A 530 -24.66 -14.72 17.16
N LEU A 531 -24.09 -13.60 16.68
CA LEU A 531 -22.93 -13.64 15.78
C LEU A 531 -21.66 -14.13 16.47
N VAL A 532 -21.23 -13.50 17.58
CA VAL A 532 -19.99 -13.87 18.28
C VAL A 532 -20.09 -15.29 18.85
N ARG A 533 -21.20 -15.63 19.53
CA ARG A 533 -21.41 -17.00 20.05
C ARG A 533 -21.31 -18.06 18.95
N ARG A 534 -21.92 -17.81 17.79
CA ARG A 534 -21.89 -18.75 16.66
C ARG A 534 -20.49 -18.85 16.05
N LEU A 535 -19.74 -17.76 15.99
CA LEU A 535 -18.34 -17.77 15.56
C LEU A 535 -17.47 -18.59 16.51
N ARG A 536 -17.58 -18.37 17.83
CA ARG A 536 -16.88 -19.16 18.85
C ARG A 536 -17.20 -20.65 18.73
N ARG A 537 -18.48 -21.01 18.65
CA ARG A 537 -18.93 -22.40 18.49
C ARG A 537 -18.39 -23.02 17.19
N ARG A 538 -18.51 -22.32 16.06
CA ARG A 538 -18.08 -22.83 14.75
C ARG A 538 -16.57 -23.01 14.65
N ASN A 539 -15.81 -22.13 15.29
CA ASN A 539 -14.36 -22.21 15.24
C ASN A 539 -13.78 -23.18 16.28
N ALA A 540 -14.56 -23.64 17.26
CA ALA A 540 -14.16 -24.63 18.26
C ALA A 540 -12.79 -24.30 18.90
N GLY A 541 -12.60 -23.04 19.31
CA GLY A 541 -11.35 -22.54 19.89
C GLY A 541 -10.29 -22.06 18.88
N LYS A 542 -10.47 -22.29 17.57
CA LYS A 542 -9.54 -21.80 16.54
C LYS A 542 -9.66 -20.28 16.34
N PRO A 543 -8.56 -19.56 16.04
CA PRO A 543 -8.60 -18.13 15.79
C PRO A 543 -9.50 -17.74 14.61
N LEU A 544 -10.11 -16.56 14.69
CA LEU A 544 -10.92 -15.98 13.63
C LEU A 544 -10.07 -15.72 12.38
N THR A 545 -10.65 -16.03 11.23
CA THR A 545 -10.07 -15.62 9.95
C THR A 545 -10.36 -14.15 9.66
N PRO A 546 -9.51 -13.48 8.85
CA PRO A 546 -9.78 -12.10 8.42
C PRO A 546 -11.16 -11.93 7.76
N GLN A 547 -11.60 -12.95 7.01
CA GLN A 547 -12.89 -12.91 6.31
C GLN A 547 -14.08 -13.05 7.27
N GLN A 548 -13.97 -13.88 8.31
CA GLN A 548 -14.96 -13.97 9.37
C GLN A 548 -15.09 -12.64 10.11
N PHE A 549 -13.97 -12.00 10.45
CA PHE A 549 -13.95 -10.67 11.04
C PHE A 549 -14.66 -9.62 10.15
N ILE A 550 -14.30 -9.56 8.86
CA ILE A 550 -14.91 -8.64 7.89
C ILE A 550 -16.41 -8.89 7.78
N SER A 551 -16.82 -10.15 7.63
CA SER A 551 -18.23 -10.54 7.48
C SER A 551 -19.06 -10.20 8.72
N ALA A 552 -18.56 -10.49 9.93
CA ALA A 552 -19.23 -10.13 11.17
C ALA A 552 -19.42 -8.62 11.28
N ARG A 553 -18.36 -7.85 11.01
CA ARG A 553 -18.41 -6.38 10.98
C ARG A 553 -19.43 -5.84 9.97
N GLN A 554 -19.45 -6.37 8.76
CA GLN A 554 -20.41 -5.96 7.72
C GLN A 554 -21.85 -6.29 8.11
N ARG A 555 -22.10 -7.47 8.68
CA ARG A 555 -23.43 -7.88 9.15
C ARG A 555 -23.94 -7.01 10.29
N THR A 556 -23.09 -6.66 11.26
CA THR A 556 -23.50 -5.76 12.33
C THR A 556 -23.77 -4.35 11.81
N ARG A 557 -22.94 -3.82 10.91
CA ARG A 557 -23.19 -2.51 10.29
C ARG A 557 -24.48 -2.48 9.47
N ALA A 558 -24.78 -3.56 8.76
CA ALA A 558 -26.02 -3.70 8.02
C ALA A 558 -27.25 -3.72 8.93
N ALA A 559 -27.17 -4.38 10.09
CA ALA A 559 -28.22 -4.35 11.10
C ALA A 559 -28.43 -2.92 11.64
N ILE A 560 -27.34 -2.20 11.93
CA ILE A 560 -27.41 -0.79 12.37
C ILE A 560 -28.06 0.07 11.29
N ALA A 561 -27.64 -0.06 10.03
CA ALA A 561 -28.18 0.72 8.92
C ALA A 561 -29.69 0.49 8.75
N PHE A 562 -30.15 -0.75 8.83
CA PHE A 562 -31.57 -1.08 8.73
C PHE A 562 -32.39 -0.53 9.92
N LEU A 563 -31.90 -0.68 11.15
CA LEU A 563 -32.58 -0.11 12.33
C LEU A 563 -32.61 1.42 12.30
N SER A 564 -31.53 2.07 11.87
CA SER A 564 -31.50 3.52 11.69
C SER A 564 -32.48 4.00 10.62
N TRP A 565 -32.61 3.25 9.53
CA TRP A 565 -33.61 3.55 8.50
C TRP A 565 -35.05 3.39 9.01
N LEU A 566 -35.33 2.31 9.76
CA LEU A 566 -36.65 2.11 10.37
C LEU A 566 -37.02 3.29 11.28
N ALA A 567 -36.11 3.69 12.18
CA ALA A 567 -36.36 4.84 13.05
C ALA A 567 -36.56 6.15 12.27
N ALA A 568 -35.80 6.38 11.19
CA ALA A 568 -35.97 7.56 10.34
C ALA A 568 -37.32 7.56 9.58
N ALA A 569 -37.88 6.38 9.30
CA ALA A 569 -39.19 6.20 8.71
C ALA A 569 -40.32 6.10 9.76
N GLU A 570 -40.02 6.35 11.04
CA GLU A 570 -40.94 6.17 12.18
C GLU A 570 -41.56 4.77 12.28
N LEU A 571 -40.82 3.76 11.81
CA LEU A 571 -41.17 2.36 11.88
C LEU A 571 -40.35 1.64 12.95
N THR A 572 -40.90 0.54 13.45
CA THR A 572 -40.17 -0.43 14.29
C THR A 572 -40.00 -1.73 13.54
N LEU A 573 -39.21 -2.67 14.09
CA LEU A 573 -39.13 -4.01 13.51
C LEU A 573 -40.48 -4.74 13.46
N GLU A 574 -41.35 -4.44 14.42
CA GLU A 574 -42.68 -5.06 14.55
C GLU A 574 -43.68 -4.45 13.57
N THR A 575 -43.67 -3.13 13.40
CA THR A 575 -44.62 -2.43 12.53
C THR A 575 -44.22 -2.42 11.05
N CYS A 576 -42.93 -2.64 10.75
CA CYS A 576 -42.41 -2.73 9.39
C CYS A 576 -43.13 -3.81 8.57
N GLN A 577 -43.70 -3.41 7.43
CA GLN A 577 -44.36 -4.31 6.49
C GLN A 577 -43.43 -4.74 5.36
N GLN A 578 -43.84 -5.75 4.60
CA GLN A 578 -43.04 -6.25 3.48
C GLN A 578 -42.80 -5.16 2.41
N ALA A 579 -43.80 -4.30 2.17
CA ALA A 579 -43.69 -3.17 1.25
C ALA A 579 -42.63 -2.13 1.71
N ASP A 580 -42.50 -1.91 3.02
CA ASP A 580 -41.48 -1.02 3.58
C ASP A 580 -40.08 -1.56 3.35
N LEU A 581 -39.90 -2.87 3.58
CA LEU A 581 -38.64 -3.54 3.31
C LEU A 581 -38.25 -3.47 1.83
N GLU A 582 -39.21 -3.68 0.93
CA GLU A 582 -38.97 -3.60 -0.52
C GLU A 582 -38.57 -2.19 -0.94
N ARG A 583 -39.29 -1.17 -0.44
CA ARG A 583 -38.94 0.25 -0.62
C ARG A 583 -37.51 0.53 -0.17
N TRP A 584 -37.11 0.03 0.99
CA TRP A 584 -35.74 0.19 1.49
C TRP A 584 -34.68 -0.50 0.62
N LEU A 585 -34.98 -1.69 0.09
CA LEU A 585 -34.04 -2.43 -0.78
C LEU A 585 -33.80 -1.71 -2.11
N THR A 586 -34.82 -0.98 -2.60
CA THR A 586 -34.77 -0.18 -3.83
C THR A 586 -34.30 1.26 -3.62
N ASP A 587 -34.20 1.73 -2.38
CA ASP A 587 -33.73 3.07 -2.05
C ASP A 587 -32.23 3.22 -2.34
N ASP A 588 -31.87 4.18 -3.20
CA ASP A 588 -30.48 4.46 -3.58
C ASP A 588 -29.63 5.00 -2.43
N SER A 589 -30.27 5.55 -1.37
CA SER A 589 -29.61 5.99 -0.15
C SER A 589 -29.32 4.84 0.83
N ALA A 590 -29.95 3.66 0.64
CA ALA A 590 -29.81 2.53 1.54
C ALA A 590 -28.44 1.84 1.42
N THR A 591 -27.65 1.92 2.49
CA THR A 591 -26.33 1.27 2.54
C THR A 591 -26.41 -0.15 3.11
N HIS A 592 -25.48 -1.03 2.71
CA HIS A 592 -25.31 -2.39 3.26
C HIS A 592 -26.47 -3.39 3.04
N ARG A 593 -27.41 -3.11 2.12
CA ARG A 593 -28.60 -3.94 1.80
C ARG A 593 -28.31 -5.45 1.67
N TYR A 594 -27.24 -5.81 0.95
CA TYR A 594 -26.87 -7.21 0.72
C TYR A 594 -26.61 -8.00 2.02
N HIS A 595 -26.06 -7.36 3.05
CA HIS A 595 -25.72 -8.02 4.30
C HIS A 595 -26.86 -7.99 5.33
N ALA A 596 -27.84 -7.10 5.18
CA ALA A 596 -28.95 -6.93 6.12
C ALA A 596 -29.92 -8.11 6.14
N GLY A 597 -30.04 -8.85 5.03
CA GLY A 597 -30.84 -10.08 4.98
C GLY A 597 -30.46 -11.10 6.06
N HIS A 598 -29.20 -11.12 6.54
CA HIS A 598 -28.82 -11.97 7.67
C HIS A 598 -29.48 -11.55 8.99
N PHE A 599 -29.54 -10.24 9.24
CA PHE A 599 -30.18 -9.68 10.42
C PHE A 599 -31.69 -9.87 10.37
N ILE A 600 -32.33 -9.55 9.23
CA ILE A 600 -33.79 -9.67 9.06
C ILE A 600 -34.24 -11.11 9.24
N ARG A 601 -33.54 -12.09 8.64
CA ARG A 601 -33.84 -13.52 8.85
C ARG A 601 -33.69 -13.93 10.33
N TRP A 602 -32.67 -13.42 11.01
CA TRP A 602 -32.50 -13.65 12.45
C TRP A 602 -33.65 -13.02 13.25
N ALA A 603 -34.02 -11.77 12.96
CA ALA A 603 -35.10 -11.05 13.64
C ALA A 603 -36.43 -11.79 13.47
N ARG A 604 -36.75 -12.25 12.25
CA ARG A 604 -37.94 -13.06 11.95
C ARG A 604 -37.93 -14.39 12.72
N THR A 605 -36.80 -15.09 12.75
CA THR A 605 -36.66 -16.35 13.52
C THR A 605 -36.88 -16.13 15.02
N ASN A 606 -36.57 -14.93 15.53
CA ASN A 606 -36.77 -14.53 16.92
C ASN A 606 -38.11 -13.81 17.16
N LYS A 607 -39.04 -13.86 16.18
CA LYS A 607 -40.37 -13.23 16.24
C LYS A 607 -40.34 -11.71 16.52
N LEU A 608 -39.30 -11.03 16.05
CA LEU A 608 -39.16 -9.56 16.19
C LEU A 608 -39.72 -8.79 14.98
N THR A 609 -40.02 -9.48 13.88
CA THR A 609 -40.55 -8.87 12.66
C THR A 609 -41.32 -9.89 11.84
N ALA A 610 -42.32 -9.43 11.08
CA ALA A 610 -43.06 -10.24 10.12
C ALA A 610 -42.38 -10.32 8.74
N VAL A 611 -41.51 -9.35 8.41
CA VAL A 611 -40.92 -9.23 7.07
C VAL A 611 -40.00 -10.39 6.71
N HIS A 612 -39.97 -10.73 5.42
CA HIS A 612 -39.23 -11.88 4.91
C HIS A 612 -38.19 -11.47 3.87
N VAL A 613 -36.97 -11.98 4.05
CA VAL A 613 -35.91 -11.93 3.03
C VAL A 613 -35.48 -13.36 2.70
N PRO A 614 -35.63 -13.82 1.45
CA PRO A 614 -35.24 -15.16 1.06
C PRO A 614 -33.72 -15.35 1.26
N ALA A 615 -33.34 -16.55 1.68
CA ALA A 615 -31.93 -16.92 1.70
C ALA A 615 -31.48 -17.18 0.27
N ILE A 616 -30.53 -16.38 -0.24
CA ILE A 616 -29.85 -16.67 -1.50
C ILE A 616 -29.06 -17.96 -1.28
N ARG A 617 -29.52 -19.06 -1.88
CA ARG A 617 -28.78 -20.32 -1.91
C ARG A 617 -27.64 -20.18 -2.90
N TRP A 618 -26.50 -20.76 -2.57
CA TRP A 618 -25.40 -20.87 -3.52
C TRP A 618 -25.79 -21.89 -4.59
N ASN A 619 -25.92 -21.44 -5.84
CA ASN A 619 -26.39 -22.24 -6.97
C ASN A 619 -25.21 -22.79 -7.79
N GLY A 620 -24.08 -23.13 -7.17
CA GLY A 620 -22.88 -23.56 -7.88
C GLY A 620 -21.89 -22.41 -8.23
N PRO A 621 -20.76 -22.74 -8.89
CA PRO A 621 -19.84 -21.76 -9.44
C PRO A 621 -20.55 -20.68 -10.29
N THR A 622 -19.96 -19.49 -10.38
CA THR A 622 -20.52 -18.36 -11.14
C THR A 622 -19.87 -18.18 -12.51
N GLN A 623 -18.89 -19.02 -12.86
CA GLN A 623 -18.14 -18.97 -14.11
C GLN A 623 -17.93 -20.39 -14.65
N PRO A 624 -17.72 -20.54 -15.97
CA PRO A 624 -17.37 -21.81 -16.57
C PRO A 624 -16.16 -22.45 -15.89
N LEU A 625 -16.23 -23.77 -15.71
CA LEU A 625 -15.12 -24.58 -15.24
C LEU A 625 -14.15 -24.80 -16.41
N ASP A 626 -12.86 -24.62 -16.17
CA ASP A 626 -11.82 -24.69 -17.21
C ASP A 626 -10.77 -25.73 -16.80
N ASP A 627 -11.05 -26.99 -17.14
CA ASP A 627 -10.18 -28.11 -16.79
C ASP A 627 -8.85 -28.08 -17.53
N GLU A 628 -8.84 -27.60 -18.77
CA GLU A 628 -7.62 -27.54 -19.59
C GLU A 628 -6.62 -26.53 -19.00
N HIS A 629 -7.08 -25.32 -18.68
CA HIS A 629 -6.27 -24.31 -18.01
C HIS A 629 -5.75 -24.81 -16.65
N ARG A 630 -6.61 -25.49 -15.87
CA ARG A 630 -6.23 -26.06 -14.58
C ARG A 630 -5.11 -27.10 -14.72
N TRP A 631 -5.25 -28.05 -15.62
CA TRP A 631 -4.24 -29.10 -15.85
C TRP A 631 -2.96 -28.54 -16.47
N HIS A 632 -3.05 -27.54 -17.35
CA HIS A 632 -1.89 -26.84 -17.89
C HIS A 632 -1.05 -26.21 -16.76
N ILE A 633 -1.69 -25.50 -15.82
CA ILE A 633 -1.00 -24.92 -14.67
C ILE A 633 -0.43 -26.02 -13.77
N ALA A 634 -1.20 -27.07 -13.46
CA ALA A 634 -0.73 -28.16 -12.60
C ALA A 634 0.56 -28.80 -13.16
N ARG A 635 0.62 -29.10 -14.46
CA ARG A 635 1.83 -29.61 -15.12
C ARG A 635 2.99 -28.64 -15.01
N ARG A 636 2.77 -27.34 -15.24
CA ARG A 636 3.82 -26.32 -15.05
C ARG A 636 4.35 -26.34 -13.62
N LEU A 637 3.49 -26.41 -12.61
CA LEU A 637 3.92 -26.44 -11.21
C LEU A 637 4.66 -27.73 -10.82
N LEU A 638 4.41 -28.85 -11.48
CA LEU A 638 5.15 -30.09 -11.24
C LEU A 638 6.60 -29.99 -11.75
N HIS A 639 6.85 -29.27 -12.84
CA HIS A 639 8.12 -29.36 -13.57
C HIS A 639 8.94 -28.06 -13.68
N ASP A 640 8.37 -26.89 -13.42
CA ASP A 640 9.06 -25.60 -13.57
C ASP A 640 9.85 -25.23 -12.30
N ASP A 641 11.15 -25.55 -12.30
CA ASP A 641 12.07 -25.25 -11.19
C ASP A 641 12.48 -23.78 -11.08
N ALA A 642 12.10 -22.91 -12.04
CA ALA A 642 12.28 -21.46 -11.90
C ALA A 642 11.27 -20.85 -10.89
N LEU A 643 10.16 -21.56 -10.63
CA LEU A 643 9.16 -21.16 -9.65
C LEU A 643 9.57 -21.57 -8.23
N LYS A 644 9.19 -20.74 -7.26
CA LYS A 644 9.49 -21.03 -5.85
C LYS A 644 8.83 -22.34 -5.41
N PRO A 645 9.55 -23.26 -4.75
CA PRO A 645 9.01 -24.55 -4.31
C PRO A 645 7.74 -24.43 -3.47
N GLU A 646 7.68 -23.46 -2.56
CA GLU A 646 6.50 -23.26 -1.72
C GLU A 646 5.28 -22.75 -2.51
N ASP A 647 5.49 -22.02 -3.60
CA ASP A 647 4.41 -21.58 -4.49
C ASP A 647 3.88 -22.72 -5.34
N ARG A 648 4.78 -23.58 -5.83
CA ARG A 648 4.44 -24.81 -6.56
C ARG A 648 3.60 -25.74 -5.69
N LEU A 649 4.06 -26.03 -4.47
CA LEU A 649 3.34 -26.92 -3.56
C LEU A 649 1.96 -26.36 -3.21
N ALA A 650 1.87 -25.07 -2.84
CA ALA A 650 0.58 -24.46 -2.52
C ALA A 650 -0.39 -24.47 -3.71
N GLY A 651 0.10 -24.24 -4.93
CA GLY A 651 -0.73 -24.35 -6.13
C GLY A 651 -1.22 -25.78 -6.36
N LEU A 652 -0.35 -26.78 -6.23
CA LEU A 652 -0.73 -28.19 -6.40
C LEU A 652 -1.73 -28.66 -5.34
N LEU A 653 -1.57 -28.25 -4.08
CA LEU A 653 -2.55 -28.50 -3.02
C LEU A 653 -3.94 -27.94 -3.35
N LEU A 654 -4.00 -26.80 -4.05
CA LEU A 654 -5.27 -26.23 -4.49
C LEU A 654 -5.85 -26.99 -5.70
N LEU A 655 -5.03 -27.21 -6.73
CA LEU A 655 -5.47 -27.70 -8.05
C LEU A 655 -5.75 -29.21 -8.05
N LEU A 656 -5.05 -29.98 -7.21
CA LEU A 656 -5.12 -31.44 -7.15
C LEU A 656 -5.81 -31.95 -5.87
N TYR A 657 -5.69 -31.23 -4.75
CA TYR A 657 -6.21 -31.65 -3.44
C TYR A 657 -7.33 -30.76 -2.91
N ILE A 658 -7.86 -29.85 -3.73
CA ILE A 658 -9.03 -28.98 -3.44
C ILE A 658 -8.83 -28.10 -2.19
N GLN A 659 -7.59 -27.84 -1.80
CA GLN A 659 -7.33 -27.05 -0.60
C GLN A 659 -7.49 -25.56 -0.89
N GLY A 660 -8.32 -24.90 -0.09
CA GLY A 660 -8.51 -23.45 -0.20
C GLY A 660 -7.30 -22.69 0.38
N PRO A 661 -7.03 -21.44 -0.05
CA PRO A 661 -5.90 -20.66 0.47
C PRO A 661 -5.90 -20.50 1.99
N ALA A 662 -7.07 -20.47 2.63
CA ALA A 662 -7.17 -20.39 4.08
C ALA A 662 -6.76 -21.70 4.79
N ALA A 663 -7.02 -22.85 4.17
CA ALA A 663 -6.59 -24.16 4.69
C ALA A 663 -5.08 -24.34 4.49
N ILE A 664 -4.59 -24.11 3.25
CA ILE A 664 -3.17 -24.21 2.90
C ILE A 664 -2.31 -23.31 3.80
N SER A 665 -2.74 -22.06 4.00
CA SER A 665 -2.09 -21.10 4.90
C SER A 665 -1.91 -21.65 6.32
N ARG A 666 -2.80 -22.52 6.80
CA ARG A 666 -2.75 -23.07 8.17
C ARG A 666 -2.07 -24.44 8.26
N LEU A 667 -1.52 -24.97 7.16
CA LEU A 667 -0.80 -26.23 7.24
C LEU A 667 0.45 -26.07 8.08
N THR A 668 0.65 -27.03 8.99
CA THR A 668 1.83 -27.14 9.84
C THR A 668 2.79 -28.17 9.27
N THR A 669 3.96 -28.27 9.88
CA THR A 669 4.93 -29.32 9.55
C THR A 669 4.45 -30.71 9.93
N GLU A 670 3.56 -30.81 10.92
CA GLU A 670 2.95 -32.08 11.36
C GLU A 670 1.93 -32.62 10.35
N ASP A 671 1.37 -31.75 9.52
CA ASP A 671 0.47 -32.16 8.44
C ASP A 671 1.20 -32.92 7.31
N VAL A 672 2.55 -32.93 7.30
CA VAL A 672 3.38 -33.63 6.32
C VAL A 672 4.26 -34.66 7.03
N GLU A 673 3.90 -35.93 6.91
CA GLU A 673 4.66 -37.04 7.45
C GLU A 673 5.66 -37.53 6.39
N VAL A 674 6.95 -37.36 6.66
CA VAL A 674 8.03 -37.78 5.75
C VAL A 674 8.60 -39.11 6.26
N GLY A 675 8.22 -40.22 5.61
CA GLY A 675 8.80 -41.53 5.83
C GLY A 675 10.04 -41.78 4.97
N ALA A 676 10.60 -42.99 5.09
CA ALA A 676 11.82 -43.39 4.37
C ALA A 676 11.65 -43.41 2.84
N GLN A 677 10.49 -43.87 2.34
CA GLN A 677 10.19 -43.94 0.90
C GLN A 677 8.88 -43.25 0.51
N GLU A 678 8.05 -42.86 1.48
CA GLU A 678 6.73 -42.29 1.25
C GLU A 678 6.56 -40.95 1.96
N VAL A 679 5.74 -40.07 1.39
CA VAL A 679 5.31 -38.83 2.04
C VAL A 679 3.80 -38.89 2.16
N ARG A 680 3.28 -38.72 3.37
CA ARG A 680 1.84 -38.70 3.64
C ARG A 680 1.41 -37.28 4.03
N LEU A 681 0.27 -36.87 3.52
CA LEU A 681 -0.32 -35.56 3.77
C LEU A 681 -1.64 -35.71 4.56
N HIS A 682 -1.73 -35.02 5.68
CA HIS A 682 -2.89 -35.01 6.57
C HIS A 682 -3.77 -33.80 6.26
N LEU A 683 -4.85 -34.00 5.49
CA LEU A 683 -5.85 -32.95 5.20
C LEU A 683 -7.21 -33.24 5.86
N GLY A 684 -7.49 -34.51 6.16
CA GLY A 684 -8.69 -34.99 6.82
C GLY A 684 -8.36 -36.02 7.91
N GLN A 685 -9.32 -36.90 8.22
CA GLN A 685 -9.11 -37.97 9.20
C GLN A 685 -8.21 -39.10 8.68
N ALA A 686 -8.18 -39.30 7.36
CA ALA A 686 -7.31 -40.29 6.72
C ALA A 686 -6.20 -39.57 5.93
N PRO A 687 -4.91 -39.92 6.17
CA PRO A 687 -3.80 -39.37 5.41
C PRO A 687 -3.83 -39.83 3.94
N ILE A 688 -3.20 -39.03 3.08
CA ILE A 688 -3.08 -39.32 1.64
C ILE A 688 -1.61 -39.55 1.31
N HIS A 689 -1.29 -40.64 0.62
CA HIS A 689 0.04 -40.86 0.06
C HIS A 689 0.25 -39.90 -1.11
N LEU A 690 1.28 -39.05 -1.03
CA LEU A 690 1.64 -38.15 -2.11
C LEU A 690 2.44 -38.93 -3.16
N PRO A 691 2.01 -38.93 -4.44
CA PRO A 691 2.81 -39.50 -5.51
C PRO A 691 3.99 -38.59 -5.87
N GLU A 692 5.03 -39.17 -6.49
CA GLU A 692 6.06 -38.37 -7.13
C GLU A 692 5.50 -37.67 -8.40
N PRO A 693 5.89 -36.41 -8.69
CA PRO A 693 6.95 -35.62 -8.04
C PRO A 693 6.47 -34.73 -6.87
N VAL A 694 5.19 -34.82 -6.46
CA VAL A 694 4.62 -33.98 -5.40
C VAL A 694 5.26 -34.31 -4.04
N ALA A 695 5.56 -35.58 -3.77
CA ALA A 695 6.24 -36.02 -2.57
C ALA A 695 7.63 -35.38 -2.41
N ALA A 696 8.47 -35.41 -3.46
CA ALA A 696 9.77 -34.73 -3.44
C ALA A 696 9.64 -33.23 -3.16
N LEU A 697 8.66 -32.56 -3.78
CA LEU A 697 8.40 -31.14 -3.55
C LEU A 697 7.94 -30.85 -2.12
N ALA A 698 7.03 -31.65 -1.57
CA ALA A 698 6.58 -31.52 -0.19
C ALA A 698 7.74 -31.68 0.81
N ARG A 699 8.61 -32.68 0.60
CA ARG A 699 9.83 -32.90 1.39
C ARG A 699 10.78 -31.71 1.30
N HIS A 700 10.99 -31.17 0.09
CA HIS A 700 11.85 -30.00 -0.11
C HIS A 700 11.32 -28.77 0.61
N VAL A 701 10.02 -28.47 0.46
CA VAL A 701 9.38 -27.33 1.14
C VAL A 701 9.45 -27.51 2.65
N ALA A 702 9.19 -28.71 3.17
CA ALA A 702 9.33 -29.03 4.57
C ALA A 702 10.78 -28.84 5.07
N ALA A 703 11.79 -29.36 4.38
CA ALA A 703 13.17 -29.21 4.84
C ALA A 703 13.68 -27.75 4.80
N ASN A 704 13.22 -26.94 3.83
CA ASN A 704 13.79 -25.62 3.54
C ASN A 704 12.88 -24.44 3.92
N ARG A 705 11.98 -24.63 4.89
CA ARG A 705 11.06 -23.59 5.38
C ARG A 705 11.85 -22.39 5.93
N LYS A 706 11.81 -21.26 5.23
CA LYS A 706 12.38 -19.99 5.70
C LYS A 706 11.27 -19.01 6.03
N GLY A 707 11.14 -18.68 7.31
CA GLY A 707 10.29 -17.57 7.76
C GLY A 707 10.86 -16.24 7.31
N HIS A 708 9.99 -15.25 7.06
CA HIS A 708 10.42 -13.89 6.73
C HIS A 708 10.57 -12.99 7.97
N ALA A 709 10.22 -13.51 9.15
CA ALA A 709 10.34 -12.81 10.41
C ALA A 709 11.81 -12.78 10.88
N THR A 710 12.38 -11.58 10.97
CA THR A 710 13.77 -11.38 11.42
C THR A 710 13.92 -11.32 12.95
N ILE A 711 12.85 -10.99 13.66
CA ILE A 711 12.81 -10.77 15.11
C ILE A 711 11.62 -11.56 15.65
N GLY A 712 11.76 -12.19 16.82
CA GLY A 712 10.73 -13.05 17.41
C GLY A 712 10.64 -14.44 16.79
N ALA A 713 11.57 -14.82 15.92
CA ALA A 713 11.67 -16.19 15.43
C ALA A 713 12.44 -17.02 16.47
N LEU A 714 11.72 -17.79 17.29
CA LEU A 714 12.30 -18.83 18.14
C LEU A 714 12.04 -20.18 17.47
N ALA A 715 13.11 -20.93 17.14
CA ALA A 715 13.06 -22.25 16.50
C ALA A 715 12.47 -22.26 15.06
N PRO A 716 12.71 -23.32 14.24
CA PRO A 716 12.11 -23.39 12.91
C PRO A 716 10.58 -23.31 13.03
N SER A 717 9.96 -22.53 12.15
CA SER A 717 8.52 -22.25 12.22
C SER A 717 7.70 -23.54 12.16
N PRO A 718 6.65 -23.68 13.00
CA PRO A 718 5.75 -24.84 12.95
C PRO A 718 4.85 -24.82 11.71
N TRP A 719 4.81 -23.72 10.96
CA TRP A 719 3.99 -23.57 9.76
C TRP A 719 4.73 -24.11 8.55
N LEU A 720 4.06 -24.93 7.73
CA LEU A 720 4.57 -25.37 6.43
C LEU A 720 4.82 -24.18 5.50
N PHE A 721 3.95 -23.16 5.59
CA PHE A 721 4.08 -21.89 4.87
C PHE A 721 4.23 -20.72 5.86
N PRO A 722 5.45 -20.43 6.32
CA PRO A 722 5.68 -19.40 7.32
C PRO A 722 5.44 -17.98 6.77
N GLY A 723 4.98 -17.09 7.65
CA GLY A 723 4.65 -15.71 7.32
C GLY A 723 5.78 -14.72 7.55
N GLY A 724 5.48 -13.43 7.29
CA GLY A 724 6.35 -12.31 7.66
C GLY A 724 6.10 -11.78 9.07
N GLN A 725 5.01 -12.18 9.72
CA GLN A 725 4.82 -11.96 11.15
C GLN A 725 5.40 -13.15 11.93
N PRO A 726 6.15 -12.91 13.02
CA PRO A 726 6.75 -13.97 13.81
C PRO A 726 5.67 -14.90 14.37
N GLY A 727 5.94 -16.20 14.38
CA GLY A 727 5.00 -17.22 14.86
C GLY A 727 3.69 -17.37 14.06
N ARG A 728 3.53 -16.67 12.93
CA ARG A 728 2.31 -16.70 12.10
C ARG A 728 2.58 -17.32 10.73
N PRO A 729 1.57 -17.97 10.13
CA PRO A 729 1.69 -18.46 8.77
C PRO A 729 1.63 -17.30 7.76
N ILE A 730 1.91 -17.61 6.50
CA ILE A 730 1.60 -16.73 5.39
C ILE A 730 0.12 -16.33 5.44
N SER A 731 -0.18 -15.03 5.32
CA SER A 731 -1.58 -14.60 5.32
C SER A 731 -2.32 -15.16 4.10
N THR A 732 -3.60 -15.51 4.27
CA THR A 732 -4.46 -15.98 3.17
C THR A 732 -4.43 -15.02 1.97
N THR A 733 -4.50 -13.71 2.22
CA THR A 733 -4.42 -12.68 1.17
C THR A 733 -3.10 -12.73 0.41
N GLN A 734 -1.98 -12.88 1.11
CA GLN A 734 -0.67 -12.97 0.46
C GLN A 734 -0.54 -14.25 -0.34
N LEU A 735 -1.01 -15.39 0.19
CA LEU A 735 -1.03 -16.64 -0.55
C LEU A 735 -1.90 -16.55 -1.80
N THR A 736 -3.11 -16.00 -1.70
CA THR A 736 -3.97 -15.73 -2.86
C THR A 736 -3.26 -14.85 -3.91
N ASN A 737 -2.53 -13.82 -3.48
CA ASN A 737 -1.77 -12.97 -4.41
C ASN A 737 -0.64 -13.75 -5.11
N ARG A 738 0.06 -14.63 -4.39
CA ARG A 738 1.11 -15.48 -4.98
C ARG A 738 0.52 -16.46 -6.00
N LEU A 739 -0.59 -17.13 -5.65
CA LEU A 739 -1.31 -18.02 -6.58
C LEU A 739 -1.82 -17.27 -7.82
N ASN A 740 -2.41 -16.08 -7.66
CA ASN A 740 -2.85 -15.26 -8.78
C ASN A 740 -1.71 -14.88 -9.73
N GLN A 741 -0.48 -14.70 -9.23
CA GLN A 741 0.70 -14.43 -10.06
C GLN A 741 1.12 -15.64 -10.90
N LEU A 742 0.73 -16.85 -10.49
CA LEU A 742 0.92 -18.09 -11.25
C LEU A 742 -0.23 -18.34 -12.25
N GLY A 743 -1.19 -17.43 -12.37
CA GLY A 743 -2.38 -17.62 -13.22
C GLY A 743 -3.47 -18.47 -12.57
N ILE A 744 -3.32 -18.84 -11.29
CA ILE A 744 -4.33 -19.57 -10.52
C ILE A 744 -5.34 -18.58 -9.98
N ARG A 745 -6.62 -18.81 -10.22
CA ARG A 745 -7.77 -18.11 -9.63
C ARG A 745 -8.37 -19.02 -8.54
N PRO A 746 -7.99 -18.84 -7.26
CA PRO A 746 -8.23 -19.85 -6.23
C PRO A 746 -9.68 -20.31 -6.03
N ASN A 747 -10.67 -19.45 -6.26
CA ASN A 747 -12.08 -19.83 -6.14
C ASN A 747 -12.57 -20.63 -7.36
N GLN A 748 -12.13 -20.24 -8.57
CA GLN A 748 -12.55 -20.86 -9.82
C GLN A 748 -11.86 -22.21 -10.02
N ASP A 749 -10.53 -22.26 -9.89
CA ASP A 749 -9.77 -23.49 -10.15
C ASP A 749 -10.05 -24.55 -9.08
N ARG A 750 -10.29 -24.12 -7.82
CA ARG A 750 -10.74 -25.03 -6.77
C ARG A 750 -12.13 -25.58 -7.04
N SER A 751 -13.05 -24.75 -7.54
CA SER A 751 -14.40 -25.21 -7.92
C SER A 751 -14.33 -26.22 -9.06
N THR A 752 -13.45 -25.99 -10.03
CA THR A 752 -13.14 -26.90 -11.14
C THR A 752 -12.59 -28.24 -10.63
N ALA A 753 -11.57 -28.21 -9.78
CA ALA A 753 -11.00 -29.42 -9.16
C ALA A 753 -12.02 -30.18 -8.30
N LEU A 754 -12.85 -29.47 -7.53
CA LEU A 754 -13.87 -30.07 -6.69
C LEU A 754 -14.96 -30.75 -7.54
N PHE A 755 -15.38 -30.11 -8.62
CA PHE A 755 -16.36 -30.68 -9.54
C PHE A 755 -15.86 -31.98 -10.16
N GLN A 756 -14.64 -32.00 -10.72
CA GLN A 756 -14.05 -33.24 -11.28
C GLN A 756 -13.99 -34.35 -10.22
N LEU A 757 -13.41 -34.06 -9.05
CA LEU A 757 -13.25 -35.08 -8.01
C LEU A 757 -14.57 -35.54 -7.40
N ALA A 758 -15.62 -34.71 -7.42
CA ALA A 758 -16.96 -35.11 -7.00
C ALA A 758 -17.67 -36.04 -8.02
N THR A 759 -17.25 -36.01 -9.29
CA THR A 759 -17.67 -36.99 -10.30
C THR A 759 -16.96 -38.33 -10.12
N GLU A 760 -15.67 -38.29 -9.75
CA GLU A 760 -14.81 -39.49 -9.68
C GLU A 760 -14.84 -40.19 -8.32
N LEU A 761 -15.12 -39.45 -7.23
CA LEU A 761 -15.02 -39.97 -5.86
C LEU A 761 -16.32 -39.76 -5.06
N PRO A 762 -16.75 -40.76 -4.27
CA PRO A 762 -17.83 -40.62 -3.31
C PRO A 762 -17.60 -39.48 -2.31
N ALA A 763 -18.67 -38.75 -1.95
CA ALA A 763 -18.61 -37.64 -1.00
C ALA A 763 -17.98 -38.01 0.36
N ALA A 764 -18.20 -39.24 0.83
CA ALA A 764 -17.62 -39.74 2.09
C ALA A 764 -16.08 -39.83 2.02
N LEU A 765 -15.52 -40.23 0.87
CA LEU A 765 -14.06 -40.28 0.68
C LEU A 765 -13.48 -38.87 0.64
N LEU A 766 -14.09 -37.95 -0.12
CA LEU A 766 -13.67 -36.54 -0.17
C LEU A 766 -13.69 -35.88 1.22
N ALA A 767 -14.72 -36.15 2.02
CA ALA A 767 -14.80 -35.64 3.38
C ALA A 767 -13.70 -36.22 4.28
N ARG A 768 -13.47 -37.54 4.22
CA ARG A 768 -12.52 -38.25 5.07
C ARG A 768 -11.06 -37.92 4.75
N THR A 769 -10.68 -37.80 3.48
CA THR A 769 -9.29 -37.60 3.06
C THR A 769 -8.91 -36.13 2.90
N LEU A 770 -9.79 -35.29 2.32
CA LEU A 770 -9.48 -33.88 1.99
C LEU A 770 -10.04 -32.86 2.98
N GLY A 771 -10.67 -33.32 4.06
CA GLY A 771 -11.18 -32.45 5.14
C GLY A 771 -12.39 -31.59 4.75
N LEU A 772 -13.14 -32.00 3.73
CA LEU A 772 -14.40 -31.36 3.33
C LEU A 772 -15.51 -31.70 4.33
N HIS A 773 -16.39 -30.73 4.63
CA HIS A 773 -17.60 -31.04 5.38
C HIS A 773 -18.50 -31.96 4.54
N ILE A 774 -19.09 -32.99 5.15
CA ILE A 774 -19.86 -34.00 4.42
C ILE A 774 -21.01 -33.39 3.61
N ASP A 775 -21.77 -32.46 4.18
CA ASP A 775 -22.85 -31.76 3.46
C ASP A 775 -22.34 -31.00 2.23
N VAL A 776 -21.13 -30.45 2.29
CA VAL A 776 -20.52 -29.74 1.15
C VAL A 776 -20.15 -30.76 0.08
N ALA A 777 -19.51 -31.87 0.46
CA ALA A 777 -19.17 -32.93 -0.49
C ALA A 777 -20.41 -33.53 -1.16
N VAL A 778 -21.49 -33.78 -0.41
CA VAL A 778 -22.78 -34.26 -0.95
C VAL A 778 -23.42 -33.23 -1.88
N ALA A 779 -23.39 -31.94 -1.53
CA ALA A 779 -23.93 -30.90 -2.39
C ALA A 779 -23.19 -30.83 -3.73
N TRP A 780 -21.87 -30.94 -3.71
CA TRP A 780 -21.07 -30.97 -4.94
C TRP A 780 -21.27 -32.24 -5.75
N GLN A 781 -21.40 -33.40 -5.10
CA GLN A 781 -21.72 -34.66 -5.78
C GLN A 781 -23.09 -34.62 -6.46
N ARG A 782 -24.09 -33.99 -5.84
CA ARG A 782 -25.42 -33.78 -6.47
C ARG A 782 -25.34 -32.83 -7.66
N LEU A 783 -24.52 -31.78 -7.56
CA LEU A 783 -24.31 -30.83 -8.66
C LEU A 783 -23.57 -31.48 -9.83
N SER A 784 -22.59 -32.35 -9.57
CA SER A 784 -21.86 -33.07 -10.61
C SER A 784 -22.65 -34.23 -11.22
N ALA A 785 -23.61 -34.81 -10.48
CA ALA A 785 -24.51 -35.85 -10.98
C ALA A 785 -25.78 -35.33 -11.70
N GLY A 786 -26.04 -34.02 -11.69
CA GLY A 786 -27.22 -33.40 -12.34
C GLY A 786 -27.04 -33.13 -13.83
N ASP A 787 -28.08 -32.56 -14.46
CA ASP A 787 -28.07 -32.10 -15.87
C ASP A 787 -27.11 -30.90 -16.05
N TRP A 788 -25.82 -31.23 -16.22
CA TRP A 788 -24.73 -30.27 -16.43
C TRP A 788 -25.00 -29.33 -17.61
N ALA A 789 -25.71 -29.79 -18.65
CA ALA A 789 -26.06 -28.97 -19.80
C ALA A 789 -27.01 -27.83 -19.40
N ALA A 790 -27.99 -28.10 -18.53
CA ALA A 790 -28.90 -27.09 -18.01
C ALA A 790 -28.18 -26.05 -17.12
N TYR A 791 -27.24 -26.50 -16.28
CA TYR A 791 -26.44 -25.60 -15.43
C TYR A 791 -25.43 -24.76 -16.24
N ALA A 792 -24.72 -25.35 -17.21
CA ALA A 792 -23.81 -24.62 -18.08
C ALA A 792 -24.53 -23.56 -18.93
N ALA A 793 -25.75 -23.87 -19.40
CA ALA A 793 -26.61 -22.91 -20.08
C ALA A 793 -27.03 -21.74 -19.17
N ASP A 794 -27.45 -22.00 -17.93
CA ASP A 794 -27.80 -20.98 -16.92
C ASP A 794 -26.59 -20.10 -16.55
N VAL A 795 -25.39 -20.68 -16.39
CA VAL A 795 -24.16 -19.90 -16.15
C VAL A 795 -23.78 -19.02 -17.35
N SER A 796 -23.94 -19.54 -18.58
CA SER A 796 -23.73 -18.76 -19.81
C SER A 796 -24.68 -17.56 -19.90
N GLN A 797 -25.94 -17.73 -19.51
CA GLN A 797 -26.96 -16.67 -19.53
C GLN A 797 -26.75 -15.60 -18.45
N ARG A 798 -26.13 -15.96 -17.31
CA ARG A 798 -25.79 -15.00 -16.23
C ARG A 798 -24.64 -14.05 -16.58
N GLY A 799 -23.87 -14.32 -17.64
CA GLY A 799 -22.79 -13.46 -18.11
C GLY A 799 -23.24 -12.28 -18.98
N THR A 800 -24.51 -12.25 -19.38
CA THR A 800 -25.10 -11.28 -20.32
C THR A 800 -26.05 -10.26 -19.68
N SER A 801 -26.06 -10.12 -18.35
CA SER A 801 -26.97 -9.21 -17.62
C SER A 801 -26.25 -8.20 -16.74
#